data_AF-A0A5N0TKD8-F1
#
_entry.id   AF-A0A5N0TKD8-F1
#
_cell.length_a   1.000
_cell.length_b   1.000
_cell.length_c   1.000
_cell.angle_alpha   90.00
_cell.angle_beta   90.00
_cell.angle_gamma   90.00
#
_symmetry.space_group_name_H-M   'P 1'
#
loop_
_entity.id
_entity.type
_entity.pdbx_description
1 polymer ?
#
loop_
_entity_poly.entity_id
_entity_poly.type
_entity_poly.pdbx_seq_one_letter_code
_entity_poly.pdbx_strand_id
1 'polypeptide(L)'
;MSRLMRMLAAVAVCAAGAAAGAALPTAASAASHSPDRPAAPSSASPAVVVNEIIYDEASGYTDRVELYNAGPDAVELTGWRMSDDKRDRFGDVPAGTVLEPGGFFVLESDVHFTFGLGKSDEVVLYDSSGAEVDAFRYDNTAPLAVWARCPDGTGGWAHATAPTPGAANICTPPSVAGSIVINEVDSQPADWVEFHNPGTEAFDVSGYEIRDNSDDHRWRFPAGATIAAGGFLVVDEATEGLVDGATDRFGAAIGIGSADRIRLFDPRGERVDDTEPWEGHAAIDGDAAAVTLARCPDGEGPFVLARATPGAANECVMPAVAINEVESNNDATDWVEIMNTGVTAVDISGWTVMDNDPVGHALEATPLPSGTLLAPGAFFVFDQPTDFVFGLGNGDTVTVRDARGNVVAEHVYAAHADGVWARCADGTGPFSDVAVSTKGLRNACGNPIRINEVESDGGDPDDWIELVNPTAAALDVSGIVVKDDDDSHAYTIPAGTSIAAGGYLVISRAELGFGLGGGDAVRVFDGDLVVDDTTWGAGHAAVTWGRCPDTTGAFAVTAESTPGAANVCAGEVPLGLWPGAAAVTPLDATPMFLADSSGLDVQVGEDGVFLWAVDNGTGRFWKLAVAADGATTFAEGWENGKRARFQKDADAPRAAGPDAEGITVAGDGFVYLASERDNSAKGVNRNTVLKIDPSAPGPDVVASQEWDLTGLLPAVGANLGVEAVEWIPDTVLAGALFDDTSGAVYDPARYPGHGDGLFFVGVEDTGGVYAFALNADGSAALVATIDPGLAGVMALDHDSVLGVLWAVCDDGCGGTAAQIVLNGTDRPEISLVARPGEMPNVNNEGFATAPASLTRDGQRPAWWFQDGVTSGSLRMGGLTAADVVDPADPAVPGVPAAPGTTPPVTDAGATIPVAEGLAATGRSPAGALAALAAGMLLLGSAMTIL
;
A
#
# COMPACT_ATOMS: atom_id res chain seq x y z
N MET A 1 -16.48 -64.80 2.12
CA MET A 1 -16.65 -65.58 3.38
C MET A 1 -16.07 -64.74 4.51
N SER A 2 -16.58 -64.67 5.76
CA SER A 2 -17.82 -65.20 6.33
C SER A 2 -18.29 -64.38 7.55
N ARG A 3 -19.49 -63.79 7.45
CA ARG A 3 -20.49 -63.47 8.51
C ARG A 3 -20.05 -63.10 9.94
N LEU A 4 -20.44 -61.88 10.34
CA LEU A 4 -21.34 -61.48 11.44
C LEU A 4 -21.60 -59.95 11.27
N MET A 5 -22.54 -59.23 11.89
CA MET A 5 -23.98 -59.43 12.24
C MET A 5 -24.62 -58.02 12.07
N ARG A 6 -25.80 -57.75 11.48
CA ARG A 6 -27.20 -58.18 11.75
C ARG A 6 -27.64 -57.87 13.18
N MET A 7 -28.76 -57.17 13.44
CA MET A 7 -30.12 -57.18 12.83
C MET A 7 -30.79 -55.78 12.92
N LEU A 8 -31.91 -55.36 12.29
CA LEU A 8 -32.86 -55.70 11.19
C LEU A 8 -33.69 -54.39 10.89
N ALA A 9 -34.74 -54.18 10.08
CA ALA A 9 -35.58 -54.86 9.07
C ALA A 9 -36.49 -53.79 8.38
N ALA A 10 -37.28 -53.99 7.31
CA ALA A 10 -37.17 -54.82 6.08
C ALA A 10 -38.42 -54.62 5.16
N VAL A 11 -38.42 -55.26 3.98
CA VAL A 11 -39.56 -55.57 3.05
C VAL A 11 -39.90 -54.44 2.03
N ALA A 12 -40.11 -54.68 0.71
CA ALA A 12 -40.43 -55.89 -0.08
C ALA A 12 -39.53 -56.14 -1.33
N VAL A 13 -39.83 -57.16 -2.15
CA VAL A 13 -39.02 -57.67 -3.29
C VAL A 13 -39.88 -58.24 -4.44
N CYS A 14 -39.47 -57.99 -5.71
CA CYS A 14 -39.53 -58.86 -6.93
C CYS A 14 -39.39 -57.97 -8.20
N ALA A 15 -38.45 -58.13 -9.15
CA ALA A 15 -38.06 -59.27 -10.01
C ALA A 15 -39.04 -59.52 -11.20
N ALA A 16 -38.63 -59.70 -12.47
CA ALA A 16 -37.34 -59.52 -13.19
C ALA A 16 -37.63 -59.53 -14.73
N GLY A 17 -36.76 -59.15 -15.68
CA GLY A 17 -35.39 -58.61 -15.64
C GLY A 17 -34.41 -59.40 -16.54
N ALA A 18 -34.02 -58.90 -17.73
CA ALA A 18 -33.08 -59.58 -18.66
C ALA A 18 -32.31 -58.66 -19.63
N ALA A 19 -30.98 -58.87 -19.69
CA ALA A 19 -30.03 -58.67 -20.81
C ALA A 19 -29.94 -57.36 -21.65
N ALA A 20 -28.87 -56.60 -21.37
CA ALA A 20 -27.87 -56.05 -22.30
C ALA A 20 -28.26 -55.12 -23.48
N GLY A 21 -27.63 -53.93 -23.49
CA GLY A 21 -27.49 -53.02 -24.64
C GLY A 21 -26.63 -51.81 -24.24
N ALA A 22 -25.82 -51.28 -25.15
CA ALA A 22 -24.90 -50.17 -24.86
C ALA A 22 -24.94 -49.10 -25.96
N ALA A 23 -24.57 -47.87 -25.57
CA ALA A 23 -24.22 -46.72 -26.39
C ALA A 23 -25.31 -45.99 -27.23
N LEU A 24 -25.49 -44.71 -26.86
CA LEU A 24 -25.74 -43.53 -27.71
C LEU A 24 -27.15 -43.28 -28.30
N PRO A 25 -27.51 -41.99 -28.53
CA PRO A 25 -28.86 -41.56 -28.92
C PRO A 25 -29.05 -41.40 -30.44
N THR A 26 -30.32 -41.41 -30.89
CA THR A 26 -30.72 -41.13 -32.28
C THR A 26 -32.02 -40.32 -32.34
N ALA A 27 -32.20 -39.52 -33.40
CA ALA A 27 -33.26 -38.52 -33.52
C ALA A 27 -34.50 -38.95 -34.35
N ALA A 28 -35.39 -37.97 -34.56
CA ALA A 28 -36.40 -37.83 -35.65
C ALA A 28 -37.89 -38.21 -35.40
N SER A 29 -38.76 -37.22 -35.66
CA SER A 29 -40.00 -37.18 -36.48
C SER A 29 -40.81 -38.46 -36.81
N ALA A 30 -42.15 -38.42 -36.96
CA ALA A 30 -43.17 -37.35 -36.82
C ALA A 30 -44.62 -37.90 -36.96
N ALA A 31 -45.62 -37.00 -36.88
CA ALA A 31 -47.04 -37.11 -37.36
C ALA A 31 -48.04 -37.97 -36.52
N SER A 32 -49.35 -37.64 -36.44
CA SER A 32 -50.13 -36.40 -36.74
C SER A 32 -51.61 -36.50 -36.26
N HIS A 33 -52.30 -35.34 -36.14
CA HIS A 33 -53.77 -35.14 -35.95
C HIS A 33 -54.40 -35.63 -34.62
N SER A 34 -55.42 -35.01 -33.97
CA SER A 34 -56.14 -33.70 -34.03
C SER A 34 -57.26 -33.70 -32.95
N PRO A 35 -57.96 -32.59 -32.59
CA PRO A 35 -57.65 -31.14 -32.64
C PRO A 35 -57.99 -30.39 -31.30
N ASP A 36 -58.00 -29.05 -31.35
CA ASP A 36 -58.66 -28.08 -30.44
C ASP A 36 -58.34 -28.06 -28.92
N ARG A 37 -57.33 -27.23 -28.59
CA ARG A 37 -57.44 -26.19 -27.56
C ARG A 37 -56.52 -25.01 -27.95
N PRO A 38 -56.99 -23.75 -28.01
CA PRO A 38 -56.09 -22.62 -28.26
C PRO A 38 -55.13 -22.44 -27.07
N ALA A 39 -53.86 -22.22 -27.39
CA ALA A 39 -52.87 -21.79 -26.41
C ALA A 39 -53.09 -20.31 -26.04
N ALA A 40 -52.65 -19.92 -24.84
CA ALA A 40 -52.54 -18.51 -24.47
C ALA A 40 -51.40 -17.85 -25.27
N PRO A 41 -51.46 -16.52 -25.52
CA PRO A 41 -50.35 -15.81 -26.17
C PRO A 41 -49.08 -15.82 -25.31
N SER A 42 -47.94 -15.57 -25.97
CA SER A 42 -46.68 -15.25 -25.31
C SER A 42 -46.84 -14.04 -24.39
N SER A 43 -45.99 -13.95 -23.36
CA SER A 43 -45.69 -12.67 -22.72
C SER A 43 -45.24 -11.67 -23.81
N ALA A 44 -45.78 -10.46 -23.75
CA ALA A 44 -45.26 -9.32 -24.47
C ALA A 44 -44.13 -8.68 -23.64
N SER A 45 -43.24 -7.94 -24.28
CA SER A 45 -42.31 -7.04 -23.59
C SER A 45 -43.09 -6.01 -22.75
N PRO A 46 -42.53 -5.52 -21.64
CA PRO A 46 -43.08 -4.38 -20.90
C PRO A 46 -43.24 -3.16 -21.83
N ALA A 47 -44.29 -2.37 -21.63
CA ALA A 47 -44.56 -1.17 -22.43
C ALA A 47 -43.72 0.03 -21.97
N VAL A 48 -43.37 0.08 -20.67
CA VAL A 48 -42.48 1.08 -20.08
C VAL A 48 -41.30 0.36 -19.46
N VAL A 49 -40.10 0.87 -19.72
CA VAL A 49 -38.80 0.29 -19.35
C VAL A 49 -37.87 1.37 -18.82
N VAL A 50 -36.81 0.97 -18.11
CA VAL A 50 -35.72 1.86 -17.75
C VAL A 50 -34.92 2.20 -19.02
N ASN A 51 -34.57 3.46 -19.26
CA ASN A 51 -33.97 3.93 -20.51
C ASN A 51 -32.56 4.50 -20.35
N GLU A 52 -32.35 5.30 -19.31
CA GLU A 52 -31.08 5.93 -18.95
C GLU A 52 -30.89 5.80 -17.43
N ILE A 53 -29.67 5.56 -16.98
CA ILE A 53 -29.26 5.57 -15.58
C ILE A 53 -28.03 6.47 -15.47
N ILE A 54 -28.11 7.44 -14.56
CA ILE A 54 -26.99 8.31 -14.18
C ILE A 54 -26.70 8.06 -12.70
N TYR A 55 -25.45 7.77 -12.36
CA TYR A 55 -25.08 7.27 -11.02
C TYR A 55 -23.87 7.99 -10.37
N ASP A 56 -23.32 9.02 -11.02
CA ASP A 56 -22.21 9.83 -10.48
C ASP A 56 -22.26 11.28 -11.05
N GLU A 57 -21.72 12.24 -10.30
CA GLU A 57 -21.60 13.64 -10.71
C GLU A 57 -20.60 13.86 -11.86
N ALA A 58 -19.78 12.85 -12.23
CA ALA A 58 -18.98 12.83 -13.46
C ALA A 58 -19.80 13.14 -14.73
N SER A 59 -21.11 12.83 -14.71
CA SER A 59 -22.09 13.17 -15.74
C SER A 59 -22.43 14.67 -15.84
N GLY A 60 -22.06 15.48 -14.85
CA GLY A 60 -22.57 16.84 -14.62
C GLY A 60 -23.95 16.88 -13.92
N TYR A 61 -24.44 15.75 -13.40
CA TYR A 61 -25.75 15.61 -12.78
C TYR A 61 -25.72 14.71 -11.53
N THR A 62 -26.60 15.00 -10.57
CA THR A 62 -26.99 14.04 -9.50
C THR A 62 -27.84 12.90 -10.05
N ASP A 63 -27.88 11.77 -9.33
CA ASP A 63 -28.41 10.47 -9.76
C ASP A 63 -29.81 10.52 -10.39
N ARG A 64 -29.98 9.72 -11.44
CA ARG A 64 -31.22 9.66 -12.25
C ARG A 64 -31.55 8.26 -12.70
N VAL A 65 -32.85 8.03 -12.85
CA VAL A 65 -33.40 6.89 -13.57
C VAL A 65 -34.45 7.41 -14.55
N GLU A 66 -34.20 7.29 -15.84
CA GLU A 66 -35.19 7.61 -16.87
C GLU A 66 -36.05 6.39 -17.22
N LEU A 67 -37.35 6.61 -17.40
CA LEU A 67 -38.33 5.66 -17.89
C LEU A 67 -38.80 6.07 -19.29
N TYR A 68 -38.88 5.11 -20.22
CA TYR A 68 -39.37 5.34 -21.59
C TYR A 68 -40.53 4.42 -21.96
N ASN A 69 -41.55 4.95 -22.63
CA ASN A 69 -42.69 4.18 -23.14
C ASN A 69 -42.42 3.69 -24.58
N ALA A 70 -41.93 2.45 -24.69
CA ALA A 70 -41.77 1.71 -25.94
C ALA A 70 -43.11 1.15 -26.49
N GLY A 71 -44.22 1.29 -25.75
CA GLY A 71 -45.55 0.87 -26.15
C GLY A 71 -46.24 1.81 -27.15
N PRO A 72 -47.28 1.34 -27.86
CA PRO A 72 -48.05 2.14 -28.81
C PRO A 72 -49.19 2.97 -28.17
N ASP A 73 -49.45 2.77 -26.88
CA ASP A 73 -50.53 3.38 -26.10
C ASP A 73 -49.95 4.14 -24.89
N ALA A 74 -50.60 5.22 -24.45
CA ALA A 74 -50.17 5.99 -23.28
C ALA A 74 -50.36 5.19 -21.98
N VAL A 75 -49.38 5.26 -21.07
CA VAL A 75 -49.36 4.49 -19.81
C VAL A 75 -49.44 5.45 -18.62
N GLU A 76 -50.37 5.19 -17.69
CA GLU A 76 -50.48 5.94 -16.43
C GLU A 76 -49.62 5.28 -15.34
N LEU A 77 -48.71 6.06 -14.76
CA LEU A 77 -47.66 5.60 -13.85
C LEU A 77 -48.00 5.77 -12.35
N THR A 78 -49.20 6.22 -11.97
CA THR A 78 -49.61 6.29 -10.55
C THR A 78 -49.35 4.98 -9.81
N GLY A 79 -48.44 5.02 -8.83
CA GLY A 79 -48.08 3.88 -7.98
C GLY A 79 -46.98 2.98 -8.56
N TRP A 80 -46.39 3.33 -9.71
CA TRP A 80 -45.12 2.77 -10.16
C TRP A 80 -43.97 3.33 -9.32
N ARG A 81 -42.89 2.56 -9.20
CA ARG A 81 -41.74 2.88 -8.35
C ARG A 81 -40.49 2.14 -8.79
N MET A 82 -39.32 2.59 -8.38
CA MET A 82 -38.04 1.89 -8.60
C MET A 82 -37.25 1.66 -7.31
N SER A 83 -36.24 0.79 -7.34
CA SER A 83 -35.25 0.58 -6.25
C SER A 83 -33.83 0.38 -6.77
N ASP A 84 -32.88 0.43 -5.83
CA ASP A 84 -31.51 -0.09 -5.90
C ASP A 84 -31.46 -1.64 -5.78
N ASP A 85 -30.26 -2.22 -5.78
CA ASP A 85 -29.98 -3.66 -5.64
C ASP A 85 -30.59 -4.29 -4.38
N LYS A 86 -30.58 -3.54 -3.27
CA LYS A 86 -31.08 -3.95 -1.95
C LYS A 86 -32.60 -4.14 -1.95
N ARG A 87 -33.31 -3.46 -2.87
CA ARG A 87 -34.75 -3.60 -3.11
C ARG A 87 -35.60 -3.36 -1.84
N ASP A 88 -35.08 -2.58 -0.89
CA ASP A 88 -35.68 -2.29 0.42
C ASP A 88 -36.22 -0.85 0.51
N ARG A 89 -35.55 0.09 -0.17
CA ARG A 89 -35.96 1.49 -0.38
C ARG A 89 -36.57 1.65 -1.77
N PHE A 90 -37.42 2.67 -1.94
CA PHE A 90 -38.15 2.89 -3.20
C PHE A 90 -38.28 4.37 -3.55
N GLY A 91 -38.11 4.69 -4.84
CA GLY A 91 -38.47 5.98 -5.44
C GLY A 91 -39.83 5.89 -6.14
N ASP A 92 -40.78 6.75 -5.78
CA ASP A 92 -42.16 6.70 -6.30
C ASP A 92 -42.36 7.63 -7.51
N VAL A 93 -43.04 7.15 -8.56
CA VAL A 93 -43.48 8.00 -9.67
C VAL A 93 -44.68 8.86 -9.23
N PRO A 94 -44.68 10.19 -9.44
CA PRO A 94 -45.77 11.07 -9.00
C PRO A 94 -47.15 10.67 -9.54
N ALA A 95 -48.16 10.75 -8.69
CA ALA A 95 -49.53 10.37 -9.05
C ALA A 95 -50.15 11.31 -10.12
N GLY A 96 -50.68 10.72 -11.19
CA GLY A 96 -51.21 11.40 -12.38
C GLY A 96 -50.19 11.58 -13.52
N THR A 97 -49.04 10.90 -13.45
CA THR A 97 -48.02 10.90 -14.50
C THR A 97 -48.43 9.97 -15.65
N VAL A 98 -48.97 10.55 -16.73
CA VAL A 98 -49.21 9.83 -18.00
C VAL A 98 -47.96 9.93 -18.88
N LEU A 99 -47.40 8.78 -19.25
CA LEU A 99 -46.30 8.67 -20.21
C LEU A 99 -46.87 8.29 -21.59
N GLU A 100 -46.90 9.25 -22.51
CA GLU A 100 -47.34 9.06 -23.90
C GLU A 100 -46.38 8.12 -24.68
N PRO A 101 -46.82 7.51 -25.81
CA PRO A 101 -45.97 6.66 -26.65
C PRO A 101 -44.70 7.38 -27.13
N GLY A 102 -43.53 6.79 -26.89
CA GLY A 102 -42.23 7.41 -27.17
C GLY A 102 -41.89 8.60 -26.25
N GLY A 103 -42.57 8.73 -25.11
CA GLY A 103 -42.27 9.72 -24.08
C GLY A 103 -41.27 9.23 -23.04
N PHE A 104 -40.57 10.18 -22.44
CA PHE A 104 -39.55 10.01 -21.40
C PHE A 104 -40.04 10.57 -20.06
N PHE A 105 -39.65 9.97 -18.94
CA PHE A 105 -39.88 10.49 -17.58
C PHE A 105 -38.67 10.23 -16.68
N VAL A 106 -38.11 11.28 -16.09
CA VAL A 106 -36.89 11.20 -15.25
C VAL A 106 -37.25 11.21 -13.78
N LEU A 107 -36.90 10.14 -13.07
CA LEU A 107 -36.75 10.12 -11.62
C LEU A 107 -35.39 10.70 -11.26
N GLU A 108 -35.32 11.46 -10.17
CA GLU A 108 -34.15 12.26 -9.76
C GLU A 108 -33.98 12.19 -8.24
N SER A 109 -32.74 12.06 -7.77
CA SER A 109 -32.42 11.99 -6.35
C SER A 109 -32.78 13.28 -5.59
N ASP A 110 -33.11 13.15 -4.31
CA ASP A 110 -33.73 14.15 -3.42
C ASP A 110 -35.08 14.77 -3.89
N VAL A 111 -35.53 14.45 -5.12
CA VAL A 111 -36.85 14.86 -5.66
C VAL A 111 -37.85 13.71 -5.63
N HIS A 112 -37.43 12.52 -6.06
CA HIS A 112 -38.28 11.33 -6.23
C HIS A 112 -37.82 10.12 -5.40
N PHE A 113 -36.55 10.08 -5.01
CA PHE A 113 -35.95 9.06 -4.15
C PHE A 113 -34.90 9.70 -3.24
N THR A 114 -34.54 9.04 -2.13
CA THR A 114 -33.62 9.56 -1.11
C THR A 114 -32.51 8.55 -0.79
N PHE A 115 -31.95 7.96 -1.83
CA PHE A 115 -30.83 7.03 -1.76
C PHE A 115 -29.90 7.29 -2.94
N GLY A 116 -28.60 7.15 -2.72
CA GLY A 116 -27.64 7.15 -3.82
C GLY A 116 -27.75 5.86 -4.63
N LEU A 117 -27.52 5.95 -5.93
CA LEU A 117 -27.21 4.82 -6.79
C LEU A 117 -25.71 4.50 -6.66
N GLY A 118 -25.35 3.21 -6.58
CA GLY A 118 -23.95 2.79 -6.48
C GLY A 118 -23.20 2.87 -7.81
N LYS A 119 -21.88 3.06 -7.76
CA LYS A 119 -21.00 3.01 -8.95
C LYS A 119 -21.17 1.69 -9.76
N SER A 120 -21.45 0.59 -9.06
CA SER A 120 -22.00 -0.65 -9.63
C SER A 120 -23.24 -1.06 -8.82
N ASP A 121 -24.41 -1.19 -9.44
CA ASP A 121 -25.72 -1.35 -8.77
C ASP A 121 -26.75 -2.06 -9.69
N GLU A 122 -27.99 -2.28 -9.23
CA GLU A 122 -29.11 -2.77 -10.04
C GLU A 122 -30.34 -1.86 -9.89
N VAL A 123 -30.67 -1.09 -10.93
CA VAL A 123 -31.93 -0.34 -10.97
C VAL A 123 -33.06 -1.27 -11.36
N VAL A 124 -34.13 -1.30 -10.55
CA VAL A 124 -35.28 -2.18 -10.71
C VAL A 124 -36.58 -1.38 -10.80
N LEU A 125 -37.38 -1.60 -11.83
CA LEU A 125 -38.65 -0.92 -12.06
C LEU A 125 -39.86 -1.81 -11.72
N TYR A 126 -40.82 -1.25 -10.98
CA TYR A 126 -42.03 -1.93 -10.54
C TYR A 126 -43.31 -1.21 -11.00
N ASP A 127 -44.32 -1.98 -11.40
CA ASP A 127 -45.66 -1.47 -11.71
C ASP A 127 -46.50 -1.17 -10.46
N SER A 128 -47.70 -0.61 -10.68
CA SER A 128 -48.66 -0.29 -9.61
C SER A 128 -49.35 -1.49 -8.95
N SER A 129 -49.03 -2.72 -9.36
CA SER A 129 -49.35 -3.95 -8.62
C SER A 129 -48.20 -4.42 -7.72
N GLY A 130 -47.01 -3.82 -7.86
CA GLY A 130 -45.77 -4.23 -7.22
C GLY A 130 -45.02 -5.33 -7.96
N ALA A 131 -45.36 -5.61 -9.23
CA ALA A 131 -44.64 -6.55 -10.06
C ALA A 131 -43.43 -5.86 -10.71
N GLU A 132 -42.28 -6.53 -10.71
CA GLU A 132 -41.10 -6.12 -11.49
C GLU A 132 -41.45 -6.17 -12.99
N VAL A 133 -41.16 -5.09 -13.71
CA VAL A 133 -41.43 -4.96 -15.15
C VAL A 133 -40.16 -4.87 -16.00
N ASP A 134 -39.10 -4.28 -15.45
CA ASP A 134 -37.79 -4.17 -16.08
C ASP A 134 -36.72 -3.99 -15.00
N ALA A 135 -35.48 -4.39 -15.29
CA ALA A 135 -34.34 -4.21 -14.39
C ALA A 135 -33.02 -4.20 -15.18
N PHE A 136 -32.02 -3.49 -14.66
CA PHE A 136 -30.65 -3.55 -15.18
C PHE A 136 -29.62 -3.43 -14.07
N ARG A 137 -28.77 -4.46 -13.93
CA ARG A 137 -27.51 -4.38 -13.21
C ARG A 137 -26.45 -3.82 -14.13
N TYR A 138 -25.67 -2.88 -13.62
CA TYR A 138 -24.62 -2.19 -14.34
C TYR A 138 -23.34 -2.12 -13.51
N ASP A 139 -22.22 -2.05 -14.22
CA ASP A 139 -20.87 -2.01 -13.66
C ASP A 139 -20.26 -0.62 -13.89
N ASN A 140 -19.35 -0.19 -13.01
CA ASN A 140 -18.67 1.11 -13.08
C ASN A 140 -17.67 1.21 -14.25
N THR A 141 -18.19 1.24 -15.48
CA THR A 141 -17.39 1.19 -16.71
C THR A 141 -17.80 2.27 -17.72
N ALA A 142 -18.85 3.05 -17.43
CA ALA A 142 -19.32 4.11 -18.32
C ALA A 142 -18.49 5.40 -18.08
N PRO A 143 -17.73 5.93 -19.07
CA PRO A 143 -16.81 7.06 -18.85
C PRO A 143 -17.46 8.40 -18.45
N LEU A 144 -18.78 8.50 -18.51
CA LEU A 144 -19.58 9.66 -18.05
C LEU A 144 -20.48 9.31 -16.86
N ALA A 145 -20.35 8.12 -16.27
CA ALA A 145 -21.30 7.52 -15.33
C ALA A 145 -22.76 7.48 -15.84
N VAL A 146 -22.92 7.26 -17.14
CA VAL A 146 -24.23 7.12 -17.81
C VAL A 146 -24.32 5.80 -18.56
N TRP A 147 -25.25 4.95 -18.14
CA TRP A 147 -25.70 3.78 -18.88
C TRP A 147 -27.01 4.09 -19.61
N ALA A 148 -27.11 3.69 -20.88
CA ALA A 148 -28.24 4.02 -21.74
C ALA A 148 -28.67 2.83 -22.64
N ARG A 149 -29.98 2.66 -22.87
CA ARG A 149 -30.51 1.74 -23.87
C ARG A 149 -30.46 2.37 -25.26
N CYS A 150 -29.70 1.77 -26.17
CA CYS A 150 -29.55 2.28 -27.53
C CYS A 150 -29.94 1.24 -28.60
N PRO A 151 -31.02 1.46 -29.37
CA PRO A 151 -31.98 2.59 -29.32
C PRO A 151 -32.90 2.58 -28.10
N ASP A 152 -33.58 3.70 -27.84
CA ASP A 152 -34.46 3.90 -26.68
C ASP A 152 -35.46 2.76 -26.48
N GLY A 153 -35.55 2.29 -25.24
CA GLY A 153 -36.44 1.25 -24.74
C GLY A 153 -36.46 -0.10 -25.46
N THR A 154 -35.61 -0.31 -26.46
CA THR A 154 -35.69 -1.46 -27.38
C THR A 154 -34.32 -2.05 -27.74
N GLY A 155 -33.25 -1.29 -27.52
CA GLY A 155 -31.87 -1.73 -27.69
C GLY A 155 -31.27 -2.44 -26.48
N GLY A 156 -30.01 -2.83 -26.66
CA GLY A 156 -29.15 -3.23 -25.54
C GLY A 156 -28.68 -2.01 -24.76
N TRP A 157 -28.16 -2.27 -23.56
CA TRP A 157 -27.46 -1.26 -22.77
C TRP A 157 -26.05 -1.03 -23.29
N ALA A 158 -25.62 0.23 -23.30
CA ALA A 158 -24.28 0.67 -23.63
C ALA A 158 -23.92 1.91 -22.82
N HIS A 159 -22.63 2.28 -22.77
CA HIS A 159 -22.19 3.55 -22.23
C HIS A 159 -22.70 4.70 -23.09
N ALA A 160 -23.26 5.75 -22.48
CA ALA A 160 -23.63 6.95 -23.23
C ALA A 160 -22.40 7.84 -23.46
N THR A 161 -22.36 8.49 -24.62
CA THR A 161 -21.36 9.51 -24.98
C THR A 161 -21.82 10.94 -24.70
N ALA A 162 -23.05 11.09 -24.18
CA ALA A 162 -23.56 12.30 -23.53
C ALA A 162 -24.75 11.91 -22.61
N PRO A 163 -24.93 12.54 -21.44
CA PRO A 163 -26.17 12.45 -20.67
C PRO A 163 -27.33 13.10 -21.42
N THR A 164 -28.49 12.45 -21.40
CA THR A 164 -29.67 12.79 -22.22
C THR A 164 -31.00 12.85 -21.45
N PRO A 165 -31.08 13.27 -20.16
CA PRO A 165 -32.30 13.18 -19.37
C PRO A 165 -33.48 13.98 -19.96
N GLY A 166 -34.56 13.26 -20.32
CA GLY A 166 -35.75 13.77 -20.99
C GLY A 166 -35.68 13.77 -22.52
N ALA A 167 -34.71 13.06 -23.10
CA ALA A 167 -34.42 13.01 -24.54
C ALA A 167 -33.95 11.62 -25.00
N ALA A 168 -33.75 11.45 -26.31
CA ALA A 168 -33.30 10.18 -26.88
C ALA A 168 -31.80 9.94 -26.63
N ASN A 169 -31.46 8.72 -26.23
CA ASN A 169 -30.12 8.29 -25.83
C ASN A 169 -29.06 8.42 -26.93
N ILE A 170 -27.82 8.75 -26.54
CA ILE A 170 -26.67 8.90 -27.45
C ILE A 170 -25.49 8.01 -27.00
N CYS A 171 -25.49 6.73 -27.39
CA CYS A 171 -24.40 5.76 -27.12
C CYS A 171 -23.40 5.60 -28.28
N THR A 172 -23.39 6.50 -29.25
CA THR A 172 -22.40 6.49 -30.34
C THR A 172 -21.76 7.87 -30.39
N PRO A 173 -20.41 7.97 -30.44
CA PRO A 173 -19.73 9.24 -30.68
C PRO A 173 -20.33 9.93 -31.90
N PRO A 174 -20.50 11.28 -31.88
CA PRO A 174 -21.17 11.98 -32.97
C PRO A 174 -20.40 11.79 -34.28
N SER A 175 -20.94 10.92 -35.15
CA SER A 175 -20.24 10.51 -36.36
C SER A 175 -20.11 11.68 -37.33
N VAL A 176 -18.93 12.30 -37.33
CA VAL A 176 -18.52 13.24 -38.35
C VAL A 176 -18.57 12.54 -39.70
N ALA A 177 -19.26 13.14 -40.68
CA ALA A 177 -19.39 12.56 -42.01
C ALA A 177 -18.01 12.33 -42.66
N GLY A 178 -17.02 13.14 -42.31
CA GLY A 178 -15.62 12.84 -42.56
C GLY A 178 -14.73 13.78 -41.75
N SER A 179 -13.53 13.33 -41.43
CA SER A 179 -12.49 14.10 -40.75
C SER A 179 -11.10 13.64 -41.20
N ILE A 180 -10.07 14.25 -40.65
CA ILE A 180 -8.67 13.85 -40.83
C ILE A 180 -7.91 14.11 -39.53
N VAL A 181 -7.11 13.13 -39.12
CA VAL A 181 -6.13 13.23 -38.03
C VAL A 181 -4.82 12.58 -38.50
N ILE A 182 -3.69 12.98 -37.92
CA ILE A 182 -2.39 12.31 -38.09
C ILE A 182 -2.46 10.99 -37.33
N ASN A 183 -2.14 9.87 -37.98
CA ASN A 183 -2.27 8.52 -37.40
C ASN A 183 -0.92 7.90 -37.03
N GLU A 184 0.07 8.01 -37.92
CA GLU A 184 1.39 7.38 -37.80
C GLU A 184 2.46 8.24 -38.49
N VAL A 185 3.68 8.25 -37.95
CA VAL A 185 4.84 8.99 -38.47
C VAL A 185 6.11 8.14 -38.36
N ASP A 186 6.82 8.00 -39.47
CA ASP A 186 8.20 7.51 -39.52
C ASP A 186 9.16 8.70 -39.67
N SER A 187 10.36 8.53 -39.12
CA SER A 187 11.46 9.50 -39.21
C SER A 187 12.81 8.84 -39.52
N GLN A 188 12.89 7.50 -39.49
CA GLN A 188 14.07 6.73 -39.91
C GLN A 188 13.70 5.23 -39.95
N PRO A 189 13.79 4.55 -41.11
CA PRO A 189 14.67 4.88 -42.24
C PRO A 189 14.00 5.66 -43.38
N ALA A 190 12.74 6.04 -43.27
CA ALA A 190 12.01 6.78 -44.32
C ALA A 190 11.19 7.92 -43.74
N ASP A 191 11.04 8.99 -44.52
CA ASP A 191 10.21 10.14 -44.14
C ASP A 191 8.79 9.94 -44.68
N TRP A 192 7.85 9.57 -43.81
CA TRP A 192 6.43 9.49 -44.17
C TRP A 192 5.47 9.78 -43.01
N VAL A 193 4.28 10.24 -43.38
CA VAL A 193 3.17 10.59 -42.47
C VAL A 193 1.89 9.92 -42.96
N GLU A 194 1.19 9.22 -42.09
CA GLU A 194 -0.14 8.70 -42.35
C GLU A 194 -1.24 9.57 -41.71
N PHE A 195 -2.37 9.63 -42.40
CA PHE A 195 -3.59 10.25 -41.93
C PHE A 195 -4.77 9.25 -41.90
N HIS A 196 -5.53 9.25 -40.81
CA HIS A 196 -6.75 8.45 -40.64
C HIS A 196 -8.01 9.34 -40.76
N ASN A 197 -9.06 8.81 -41.39
CA ASN A 197 -10.41 9.38 -41.37
C ASN A 197 -11.35 8.49 -40.53
N PRO A 198 -11.52 8.77 -39.23
CA PRO A 198 -12.47 8.06 -38.37
C PRO A 198 -13.95 8.37 -38.69
N GLY A 199 -14.23 9.24 -39.67
CA GLY A 199 -15.59 9.55 -40.12
C GLY A 199 -16.24 8.47 -40.99
N THR A 200 -17.56 8.59 -41.17
CA THR A 200 -18.42 7.52 -41.75
C THR A 200 -18.67 7.64 -43.26
N GLU A 201 -18.28 8.74 -43.90
CA GLU A 201 -18.22 8.93 -45.35
C GLU A 201 -16.75 9.22 -45.80
N ALA A 202 -16.54 9.31 -47.11
CA ALA A 202 -15.21 9.64 -47.65
C ALA A 202 -14.92 11.15 -47.53
N PHE A 203 -13.76 11.50 -46.98
CA PHE A 203 -13.36 12.87 -46.69
C PHE A 203 -12.48 13.45 -47.81
N ASP A 204 -12.74 14.69 -48.22
CA ASP A 204 -11.95 15.43 -49.21
C ASP A 204 -10.84 16.24 -48.53
N VAL A 205 -9.59 15.83 -48.74
CA VAL A 205 -8.39 16.45 -48.15
C VAL A 205 -7.73 17.45 -49.10
N SER A 206 -8.38 17.77 -50.23
CA SER A 206 -7.87 18.72 -51.22
C SER A 206 -7.45 20.05 -50.61
N GLY A 207 -6.17 20.38 -50.70
CA GLY A 207 -5.63 21.67 -50.26
C GLY A 207 -5.35 21.80 -48.76
N TYR A 208 -5.51 20.75 -47.96
CA TYR A 208 -4.93 20.67 -46.61
C TYR A 208 -3.40 20.71 -46.69
N GLU A 209 -2.73 21.25 -45.67
CA GLU A 209 -1.29 21.51 -45.67
C GLU A 209 -0.60 20.85 -44.47
N ILE A 210 0.42 20.05 -44.75
CA ILE A 210 1.32 19.45 -43.76
C ILE A 210 2.48 20.42 -43.55
N ARG A 211 2.94 20.58 -42.31
CA ARG A 211 4.18 21.30 -41.93
C ARG A 211 4.97 20.49 -40.91
N ASP A 212 6.28 20.69 -40.86
CA ASP A 212 7.14 20.17 -39.80
C ASP A 212 7.24 21.18 -38.62
N ASN A 213 8.33 21.19 -37.85
CA ASN A 213 8.59 22.23 -36.84
C ASN A 213 8.60 23.68 -37.38
N SER A 214 8.80 23.89 -38.68
CA SER A 214 8.90 25.18 -39.37
C SER A 214 7.60 25.53 -40.12
N ASP A 215 7.20 26.80 -40.12
CA ASP A 215 6.10 27.28 -40.99
C ASP A 215 6.54 27.55 -42.45
N ASP A 216 7.85 27.64 -42.71
CA ASP A 216 8.40 27.78 -44.06
C ASP A 216 8.43 26.42 -44.81
N HIS A 217 8.50 25.31 -44.08
CA HIS A 217 8.45 23.95 -44.64
C HIS A 217 6.99 23.48 -44.71
N ARG A 218 6.46 23.37 -45.93
CA ARG A 218 5.04 23.09 -46.15
C ARG A 218 4.77 22.38 -47.46
N TRP A 219 4.03 21.28 -47.37
CA TRP A 219 3.54 20.49 -48.49
C TRP A 219 2.02 20.40 -48.43
N ARG A 220 1.34 20.50 -49.57
CA ARG A 220 -0.12 20.62 -49.63
C ARG A 220 -0.74 19.56 -50.53
N PHE A 221 -1.81 18.91 -50.04
CA PHE A 221 -2.54 17.87 -50.76
C PHE A 221 -3.10 18.39 -52.10
N PRO A 222 -2.96 17.63 -53.20
CA PRO A 222 -3.46 18.02 -54.52
C PRO A 222 -5.00 17.95 -54.59
N ALA A 223 -5.58 18.63 -55.58
CA ALA A 223 -7.03 18.64 -55.79
C ALA A 223 -7.55 17.26 -56.24
N GLY A 224 -8.56 16.75 -55.54
CA GLY A 224 -9.13 15.40 -55.73
C GLY A 224 -8.52 14.32 -54.83
N ALA A 225 -7.69 14.68 -53.85
CA ALA A 225 -7.21 13.76 -52.82
C ALA A 225 -8.32 13.47 -51.79
N THR A 226 -8.57 12.19 -51.50
CA THR A 226 -9.66 11.76 -50.61
C THR A 226 -9.27 10.56 -49.76
N ILE A 227 -9.71 10.52 -48.50
CA ILE A 227 -9.60 9.36 -47.61
C ILE A 227 -10.97 8.66 -47.53
N ALA A 228 -10.99 7.32 -47.52
CA ALA A 228 -12.23 6.57 -47.32
C ALA A 228 -12.73 6.65 -45.86
N ALA A 229 -13.98 6.30 -45.60
CA ALA A 229 -14.50 6.14 -44.24
C ALA A 229 -13.76 5.01 -43.50
N GLY A 230 -13.26 5.27 -42.28
CA GLY A 230 -12.38 4.34 -41.56
C GLY A 230 -11.14 3.95 -42.36
N GLY A 231 -10.59 4.91 -43.12
CA GLY A 231 -9.54 4.69 -44.10
C GLY A 231 -8.26 5.47 -43.78
N PHE A 232 -7.15 4.95 -44.30
CA PHE A 232 -5.81 5.49 -44.09
C PHE A 232 -5.24 6.09 -45.38
N LEU A 233 -4.37 7.10 -45.26
CA LEU A 233 -3.66 7.74 -46.38
C LEU A 233 -2.23 8.09 -45.97
N VAL A 234 -1.27 7.34 -46.51
CA VAL A 234 0.17 7.57 -46.35
C VAL A 234 0.65 8.63 -47.35
N VAL A 235 1.49 9.55 -46.86
CA VAL A 235 2.27 10.52 -47.65
C VAL A 235 3.75 10.23 -47.41
N ASP A 236 4.41 9.66 -48.42
CA ASP A 236 5.84 9.31 -48.39
C ASP A 236 6.73 10.35 -49.10
N GLU A 237 8.05 10.26 -48.93
CA GLU A 237 9.07 11.03 -49.68
C GLU A 237 8.75 11.23 -51.18
N ALA A 238 8.17 10.22 -51.84
CA ALA A 238 7.94 10.19 -53.27
C ALA A 238 6.58 10.79 -53.68
N THR A 239 5.68 11.03 -52.73
CA THR A 239 4.30 11.45 -52.95
C THR A 239 4.22 12.87 -53.52
N GLU A 240 3.60 13.00 -54.69
CA GLU A 240 3.46 14.27 -55.41
C GLU A 240 2.27 15.08 -54.87
N GLY A 241 2.53 16.34 -54.51
CA GLY A 241 1.53 17.30 -54.04
C GLY A 241 1.86 18.70 -54.53
N LEU A 242 1.67 19.71 -53.67
CA LEU A 242 1.90 21.11 -54.00
C LEU A 242 2.84 21.81 -53.02
N VAL A 243 3.90 22.40 -53.55
CA VAL A 243 4.89 23.21 -52.83
C VAL A 243 4.91 24.58 -53.51
N ASP A 244 4.59 25.65 -52.77
CA ASP A 244 4.32 27.00 -53.32
C ASP A 244 3.35 27.06 -54.52
N GLY A 245 2.48 26.06 -54.65
CA GLY A 245 1.52 25.94 -55.74
C GLY A 245 2.08 25.36 -57.05
N ALA A 246 3.34 24.92 -57.06
CA ALA A 246 3.92 24.05 -58.09
C ALA A 246 3.83 22.58 -57.63
N THR A 247 3.80 21.64 -58.59
CA THR A 247 3.85 20.21 -58.25
C THR A 247 5.27 19.80 -57.89
N ASP A 248 5.45 19.28 -56.68
CA ASP A 248 6.69 18.68 -56.19
C ASP A 248 6.39 17.60 -55.13
N ARG A 249 7.43 16.93 -54.65
CA ARG A 249 7.35 15.80 -53.72
C ARG A 249 7.35 16.23 -52.25
N PHE A 250 6.83 15.37 -51.38
CA PHE A 250 6.88 15.57 -49.92
C PHE A 250 8.33 15.73 -49.43
N GLY A 251 9.21 14.77 -49.74
CA GLY A 251 10.64 14.77 -49.38
C GLY A 251 11.50 15.87 -50.05
N ALA A 252 10.88 16.79 -50.80
CA ALA A 252 11.52 17.99 -51.33
C ALA A 252 11.15 19.27 -50.55
N ALA A 253 10.16 19.19 -49.64
CA ALA A 253 9.61 20.32 -48.89
C ALA A 253 9.56 20.10 -47.37
N ILE A 254 9.51 18.84 -46.92
CA ILE A 254 9.57 18.40 -45.53
C ILE A 254 10.56 17.23 -45.48
N GLY A 255 11.36 17.15 -44.41
CA GLY A 255 12.16 15.97 -44.09
C GLY A 255 12.20 15.80 -42.57
N ILE A 256 11.97 14.57 -42.09
CA ILE A 256 11.42 14.34 -40.75
C ILE A 256 12.57 14.06 -39.76
N GLY A 257 12.91 15.07 -38.95
CA GLY A 257 14.09 15.04 -38.10
C GLY A 257 13.96 14.22 -36.82
N SER A 258 15.10 13.92 -36.18
CA SER A 258 15.18 13.38 -34.80
C SER A 258 14.92 14.42 -33.70
N ALA A 259 14.35 15.57 -34.05
CA ALA A 259 14.03 16.69 -33.16
C ALA A 259 13.00 17.58 -33.86
N ASP A 260 11.76 17.11 -33.95
CA ASP A 260 10.77 17.61 -34.92
C ASP A 260 9.32 17.43 -34.43
N ARG A 261 8.34 17.80 -35.27
CA ARG A 261 6.90 17.58 -35.09
C ARG A 261 6.21 17.56 -36.45
N ILE A 262 5.07 16.91 -36.61
CA ILE A 262 4.18 17.11 -37.78
C ILE A 262 2.91 17.86 -37.36
N ARG A 263 2.50 18.80 -38.21
CA ARG A 263 1.32 19.66 -38.02
C ARG A 263 0.44 19.62 -39.25
N LEU A 264 -0.86 19.44 -39.05
CA LEU A 264 -1.87 19.44 -40.11
C LEU A 264 -2.69 20.73 -40.07
N PHE A 265 -2.86 21.38 -41.21
CA PHE A 265 -3.64 22.61 -41.37
C PHE A 265 -4.74 22.46 -42.42
N ASP A 266 -5.88 23.12 -42.18
CA ASP A 266 -6.99 23.18 -43.11
C ASP A 266 -6.70 24.09 -44.32
N PRO A 267 -7.53 24.07 -45.38
CA PRO A 267 -7.33 24.93 -46.55
C PRO A 267 -7.42 26.45 -46.29
N ARG A 268 -7.84 26.88 -45.09
CA ARG A 268 -7.90 28.30 -44.65
C ARG A 268 -6.65 28.70 -43.87
N GLY A 269 -5.92 27.74 -43.31
CA GLY A 269 -4.71 27.92 -42.49
C GLY A 269 -4.92 27.75 -40.99
N GLU A 270 -6.07 27.23 -40.55
CA GLU A 270 -6.29 26.86 -39.15
C GLU A 270 -5.63 25.48 -38.88
N ARG A 271 -5.01 25.29 -37.70
CA ARG A 271 -4.43 23.99 -37.32
C ARG A 271 -5.54 23.01 -36.98
N VAL A 272 -5.48 21.82 -37.56
CA VAL A 272 -6.41 20.71 -37.38
C VAL A 272 -5.85 19.71 -36.37
N ASP A 273 -4.56 19.37 -36.51
CA ASP A 273 -3.90 18.36 -35.67
C ASP A 273 -2.39 18.62 -35.54
N ASP A 274 -1.76 17.99 -34.55
CA ASP A 274 -0.35 18.12 -34.18
C ASP A 274 0.14 16.82 -33.53
N THR A 275 1.38 16.41 -33.83
CA THR A 275 2.06 15.32 -33.08
C THR A 275 2.59 15.78 -31.72
N GLU A 276 2.69 17.11 -31.53
CA GLU A 276 3.63 17.77 -30.62
C GLU A 276 5.11 17.40 -30.89
N PRO A 277 6.09 18.11 -30.28
CA PRO A 277 7.51 17.86 -30.51
C PRO A 277 8.02 16.56 -29.90
N TRP A 278 8.91 15.87 -30.62
CA TRP A 278 9.67 14.73 -30.13
C TRP A 278 11.19 15.00 -30.11
N GLU A 279 11.92 14.22 -29.33
CA GLU A 279 13.39 14.17 -29.33
C GLU A 279 13.87 12.73 -29.51
N GLY A 280 14.84 12.52 -30.39
CA GLY A 280 15.22 11.21 -30.91
C GLY A 280 14.42 10.80 -32.16
N HIS A 281 14.86 9.74 -32.84
CA HIS A 281 13.98 8.98 -33.73
C HIS A 281 13.23 7.93 -32.89
N ALA A 282 12.06 7.47 -33.35
CA ALA A 282 11.47 6.24 -32.82
C ALA A 282 12.49 5.09 -32.94
N ALA A 283 12.67 4.31 -31.86
CA ALA A 283 13.54 3.14 -31.84
C ALA A 283 13.19 2.20 -30.68
N ILE A 284 13.38 0.89 -30.88
CA ILE A 284 13.36 -0.12 -29.81
C ILE A 284 14.70 -0.85 -29.83
N ASP A 285 15.33 -1.02 -28.66
CA ASP A 285 16.69 -1.55 -28.51
C ASP A 285 17.76 -0.86 -29.38
N GLY A 286 17.49 0.38 -29.83
CA GLY A 286 18.32 1.14 -30.76
C GLY A 286 18.08 0.85 -32.25
N ASP A 287 17.18 -0.08 -32.60
CA ASP A 287 16.72 -0.27 -33.97
C ASP A 287 15.55 0.66 -34.27
N ALA A 288 15.83 1.72 -35.03
CA ALA A 288 14.80 2.64 -35.53
C ALA A 288 13.94 1.99 -36.64
N ALA A 289 14.50 1.08 -37.44
CA ALA A 289 13.79 0.46 -38.55
C ALA A 289 12.75 -0.59 -38.12
N ALA A 290 12.54 -0.76 -36.82
CA ALA A 290 11.51 -1.60 -36.23
C ALA A 290 10.21 -0.85 -35.87
N VAL A 291 10.24 0.48 -35.75
CA VAL A 291 9.16 1.26 -35.11
C VAL A 291 8.94 2.68 -35.63
N THR A 292 7.73 3.17 -35.40
CA THR A 292 7.19 4.50 -35.74
C THR A 292 6.63 5.19 -34.49
N LEU A 293 6.23 6.45 -34.61
CA LEU A 293 5.32 7.11 -33.67
C LEU A 293 3.89 7.00 -34.19
N ALA A 294 2.96 6.40 -33.45
CA ALA A 294 1.59 6.21 -33.90
C ALA A 294 0.53 6.44 -32.79
N ARG A 295 -0.71 6.70 -33.18
CA ARG A 295 -1.87 6.81 -32.26
C ARG A 295 -2.47 5.44 -31.97
N CYS A 296 -2.82 5.19 -30.72
CA CYS A 296 -3.32 3.90 -30.26
C CYS A 296 -4.48 4.10 -29.27
N PRO A 297 -5.75 3.90 -29.66
CA PRO A 297 -6.26 3.45 -30.97
C PRO A 297 -6.05 4.42 -32.16
N ASP A 298 -6.33 3.96 -33.39
CA ASP A 298 -6.15 4.74 -34.62
C ASP A 298 -6.90 6.09 -34.59
N GLY A 299 -6.15 7.19 -34.62
CA GLY A 299 -6.68 8.55 -34.57
C GLY A 299 -7.04 9.07 -33.18
N GLU A 300 -6.80 8.30 -32.11
CA GLU A 300 -7.12 8.63 -30.72
C GLU A 300 -5.89 8.63 -29.81
N GLY A 301 -5.94 9.36 -28.69
CA GLY A 301 -4.83 9.45 -27.73
C GLY A 301 -3.57 10.18 -28.25
N PRO A 302 -2.49 10.21 -27.45
CA PRO A 302 -1.18 10.72 -27.85
C PRO A 302 -0.43 9.73 -28.78
N PHE A 303 0.77 10.14 -29.24
CA PHE A 303 1.64 9.28 -30.03
C PHE A 303 2.51 8.36 -29.14
N VAL A 304 2.51 7.07 -29.44
CA VAL A 304 3.26 6.00 -28.77
C VAL A 304 4.19 5.29 -29.77
N LEU A 305 5.08 4.40 -29.28
CA LEU A 305 5.83 3.53 -30.19
C LEU A 305 4.92 2.43 -30.77
N ALA A 306 4.92 2.30 -32.09
CA ALA A 306 4.24 1.23 -32.82
C ALA A 306 5.18 0.59 -33.84
N ARG A 307 4.80 -0.54 -34.44
CA ARG A 307 5.46 -1.03 -35.66
C ARG A 307 4.96 -0.23 -36.85
N ALA A 308 5.84 -0.03 -37.84
CA ALA A 308 5.48 0.57 -39.12
C ALA A 308 4.27 -0.13 -39.78
N THR A 309 3.12 0.55 -39.82
CA THR A 309 1.82 0.04 -40.32
C THR A 309 1.24 0.76 -41.56
N PRO A 310 2.05 1.27 -42.51
CA PRO A 310 1.59 2.17 -43.58
C PRO A 310 0.44 1.59 -44.43
N GLY A 311 -0.74 2.20 -44.32
CA GLY A 311 -1.98 1.85 -45.00
C GLY A 311 -2.88 0.89 -44.21
N ALA A 312 -2.66 0.72 -42.90
CA ALA A 312 -3.38 -0.20 -42.03
C ALA A 312 -3.58 0.37 -40.61
N ALA A 313 -4.31 -0.37 -39.77
CA ALA A 313 -4.47 -0.05 -38.35
C ALA A 313 -3.17 -0.30 -37.57
N ASN A 314 -2.87 0.57 -36.61
CA ASN A 314 -1.59 0.59 -35.89
C ASN A 314 -1.31 -0.65 -35.01
N GLU A 315 -0.07 -1.16 -35.03
CA GLU A 315 0.41 -2.24 -34.14
C GLU A 315 1.32 -1.67 -33.04
N CYS A 316 0.71 -1.16 -31.97
CA CYS A 316 1.36 -0.56 -30.81
C CYS A 316 2.37 -1.52 -30.15
N VAL A 317 3.57 -1.05 -29.81
CA VAL A 317 4.57 -1.85 -29.08
C VAL A 317 4.57 -1.45 -27.60
N MET A 318 3.67 -2.07 -26.85
CA MET A 318 3.61 -1.92 -25.40
C MET A 318 4.86 -2.53 -24.73
N PRO A 319 5.36 -1.94 -23.64
CA PRO A 319 6.35 -2.60 -22.77
C PRO A 319 5.87 -4.00 -22.34
N ALA A 320 6.79 -4.93 -22.15
CA ALA A 320 6.48 -6.29 -21.71
C ALA A 320 6.17 -6.38 -20.20
N VAL A 321 5.37 -5.44 -19.68
CA VAL A 321 5.06 -5.27 -18.25
C VAL A 321 3.59 -5.59 -18.01
N ALA A 322 3.30 -6.30 -16.91
CA ALA A 322 1.95 -6.56 -16.46
C ALA A 322 1.82 -6.26 -14.96
N ILE A 323 0.67 -5.73 -14.53
CA ILE A 323 0.29 -5.72 -13.11
C ILE A 323 0.26 -7.18 -12.63
N ASN A 324 0.96 -7.49 -11.54
CA ASN A 324 1.16 -8.84 -11.03
C ASN A 324 0.29 -9.14 -9.80
N GLU A 325 0.23 -8.17 -8.88
CA GLU A 325 -0.46 -8.26 -7.60
C GLU A 325 -1.00 -6.87 -7.23
N VAL A 326 -2.15 -6.81 -6.57
CA VAL A 326 -2.79 -5.58 -6.07
C VAL A 326 -3.34 -5.84 -4.67
N GLU A 327 -2.99 -4.98 -3.73
CA GLU A 327 -3.67 -4.85 -2.44
C GLU A 327 -4.48 -3.56 -2.40
N SER A 328 -5.64 -3.64 -1.75
CA SER A 328 -6.67 -2.61 -1.67
C SER A 328 -7.50 -2.69 -0.38
N ASN A 329 -7.32 -3.71 0.47
CA ASN A 329 -8.22 -4.02 1.58
C ASN A 329 -7.86 -3.33 2.93
N ASN A 330 -6.84 -2.47 2.93
CA ASN A 330 -6.18 -1.87 4.11
C ASN A 330 -5.43 -2.89 5.01
N ASP A 331 -4.58 -3.76 4.46
CA ASP A 331 -3.71 -4.64 5.27
C ASP A 331 -2.61 -3.87 6.03
N ALA A 332 -2.12 -2.79 5.41
CA ALA A 332 -1.39 -1.67 6.01
C ALA A 332 -1.37 -0.43 5.09
N THR A 333 -1.30 -0.67 3.77
CA THR A 333 -1.14 0.35 2.71
C THR A 333 -1.79 -0.16 1.44
N ASP A 334 -2.33 0.71 0.60
CA ASP A 334 -2.71 0.32 -0.77
C ASP A 334 -1.45 0.25 -1.65
N TRP A 335 -1.34 -0.76 -2.52
CA TRP A 335 -0.17 -0.90 -3.40
C TRP A 335 -0.43 -1.77 -4.64
N VAL A 336 0.41 -1.56 -5.66
CA VAL A 336 0.30 -2.21 -6.97
C VAL A 336 1.66 -2.71 -7.43
N GLU A 337 1.81 -4.01 -7.59
CA GLU A 337 3.01 -4.60 -8.16
C GLU A 337 2.91 -4.78 -9.67
N ILE A 338 4.00 -4.46 -10.38
CA ILE A 338 4.23 -4.79 -11.78
C ILE A 338 5.39 -5.76 -11.95
N MET A 339 5.29 -6.67 -12.93
CA MET A 339 6.35 -7.60 -13.33
C MET A 339 6.77 -7.36 -14.78
N ASN A 340 8.07 -7.36 -15.06
CA ASN A 340 8.59 -7.43 -16.43
C ASN A 340 8.60 -8.88 -16.93
N THR A 341 7.63 -9.20 -17.78
CA THR A 341 7.46 -10.51 -18.46
C THR A 341 8.40 -10.71 -19.66
N GLY A 342 9.19 -9.70 -20.02
CA GLY A 342 10.11 -9.70 -21.15
C GLY A 342 11.47 -10.35 -20.87
N VAL A 343 12.36 -10.28 -21.86
CA VAL A 343 13.74 -10.79 -21.79
C VAL A 343 14.81 -9.69 -21.81
N THR A 344 14.38 -8.43 -21.83
CA THR A 344 15.20 -7.21 -21.74
C THR A 344 14.68 -6.33 -20.60
N ALA A 345 15.55 -5.50 -20.00
CA ALA A 345 15.14 -4.58 -18.94
C ALA A 345 14.28 -3.44 -19.52
N VAL A 346 13.24 -3.04 -18.80
CA VAL A 346 12.35 -1.93 -19.18
C VAL A 346 12.73 -0.69 -18.36
N ASP A 347 12.84 0.47 -19.01
CA ASP A 347 12.98 1.75 -18.32
C ASP A 347 11.58 2.23 -17.88
N ILE A 348 11.37 2.27 -16.56
CA ILE A 348 10.12 2.70 -15.92
C ILE A 348 10.24 4.10 -15.31
N SER A 349 11.30 4.86 -15.64
CA SER A 349 11.47 6.25 -15.24
C SER A 349 10.22 7.10 -15.56
N GLY A 350 9.70 7.81 -14.56
CA GLY A 350 8.55 8.70 -14.69
C GLY A 350 7.19 8.01 -14.86
N TRP A 351 7.11 6.68 -14.75
CA TRP A 351 5.83 5.97 -14.76
C TRP A 351 5.01 6.30 -13.50
N THR A 352 3.70 6.05 -13.54
CA THR A 352 2.77 6.24 -12.41
C THR A 352 1.74 5.11 -12.35
N VAL A 353 1.09 4.96 -11.19
CA VAL A 353 -0.17 4.24 -11.04
C VAL A 353 -1.33 5.24 -10.90
N MET A 354 -2.56 4.80 -11.18
CA MET A 354 -3.78 5.60 -11.13
C MET A 354 -5.01 4.70 -10.91
N ASP A 355 -6.06 5.23 -10.29
CA ASP A 355 -7.35 4.57 -10.01
C ASP A 355 -8.42 4.84 -11.11
N ASN A 356 -9.70 4.65 -10.78
CA ASN A 356 -10.85 4.99 -11.61
C ASN A 356 -11.14 6.51 -11.80
N ASP A 357 -10.57 7.44 -11.03
CA ASP A 357 -10.56 8.90 -11.35
C ASP A 357 -9.17 9.43 -11.76
N PRO A 358 -8.72 9.12 -13.00
CA PRO A 358 -7.46 9.60 -13.55
C PRO A 358 -7.42 11.09 -13.92
N VAL A 359 -8.40 11.89 -13.47
CA VAL A 359 -8.46 13.34 -13.67
C VAL A 359 -8.43 14.08 -12.33
N GLY A 360 -9.16 13.58 -11.32
CA GLY A 360 -9.08 14.04 -9.94
C GLY A 360 -7.73 13.69 -9.30
N HIS A 361 -7.37 12.41 -9.29
CA HIS A 361 -6.15 11.92 -8.64
C HIS A 361 -4.87 12.12 -9.47
N ALA A 362 -4.95 12.83 -10.60
CA ALA A 362 -3.83 13.14 -11.50
C ALA A 362 -2.69 13.98 -10.86
N LEU A 363 -2.92 14.60 -9.70
CA LEU A 363 -1.90 15.31 -8.91
C LEU A 363 -1.47 14.54 -7.64
N GLU A 364 -2.03 13.35 -7.42
CA GLU A 364 -1.87 12.52 -6.23
C GLU A 364 -1.10 11.23 -6.52
N ALA A 365 -0.60 11.06 -7.75
CA ALA A 365 0.43 10.09 -8.13
C ALA A 365 1.81 10.75 -8.27
N THR A 366 2.85 10.10 -7.75
CA THR A 366 4.27 10.50 -7.85
C THR A 366 4.93 9.77 -9.02
N PRO A 367 5.46 10.48 -10.04
CA PRO A 367 6.20 9.83 -11.12
C PRO A 367 7.55 9.24 -10.68
N LEU A 368 7.83 8.00 -11.08
CA LEU A 368 9.04 7.27 -10.63
C LEU A 368 10.36 8.01 -10.95
N PRO A 369 11.41 7.87 -10.11
CA PRO A 369 12.70 8.51 -10.33
C PRO A 369 13.35 8.19 -11.69
N SER A 370 14.12 9.14 -12.23
CA SER A 370 14.86 8.94 -13.47
C SER A 370 16.03 7.95 -13.28
N GLY A 371 16.10 6.95 -14.16
CA GLY A 371 17.05 5.83 -14.09
C GLY A 371 16.48 4.54 -13.49
N THR A 372 15.16 4.46 -13.27
CA THR A 372 14.51 3.27 -12.69
C THR A 372 14.34 2.18 -13.75
N LEU A 373 15.05 1.06 -13.59
CA LEU A 373 15.08 -0.05 -14.56
C LEU A 373 14.49 -1.32 -13.96
N LEU A 374 13.43 -1.86 -14.59
CA LEU A 374 12.81 -3.12 -14.23
C LEU A 374 13.46 -4.27 -15.03
N ALA A 375 14.29 -5.08 -14.36
CA ALA A 375 15.02 -6.20 -14.97
C ALA A 375 14.07 -7.33 -15.46
N PRO A 376 14.50 -8.19 -16.41
CA PRO A 376 13.70 -9.34 -16.86
C PRO A 376 13.29 -10.24 -15.69
N GLY A 377 12.00 -10.52 -15.56
CA GLY A 377 11.44 -11.34 -14.49
C GLY A 377 11.39 -10.68 -13.11
N ALA A 378 11.82 -9.42 -12.97
CA ALA A 378 11.79 -8.69 -11.71
C ALA A 378 10.45 -7.96 -11.49
N PHE A 379 10.16 -7.71 -10.21
CA PHE A 379 8.99 -6.99 -9.70
C PHE A 379 9.34 -5.55 -9.33
N PHE A 380 8.34 -4.67 -9.37
CA PHE A 380 8.39 -3.32 -8.80
C PHE A 380 7.02 -2.99 -8.20
N VAL A 381 7.00 -2.47 -6.98
CA VAL A 381 5.78 -2.08 -6.26
C VAL A 381 5.66 -0.56 -6.31
N PHE A 382 4.53 -0.06 -6.82
CA PHE A 382 4.06 1.30 -6.55
C PHE A 382 3.36 1.28 -5.20
N ASP A 383 3.80 2.08 -4.24
CA ASP A 383 3.41 1.96 -2.84
C ASP A 383 2.86 3.25 -2.24
N GLN A 384 1.79 3.18 -1.45
CA GLN A 384 1.26 4.31 -0.68
C GLN A 384 2.12 4.54 0.58
N PRO A 385 2.39 5.79 1.02
CA PRO A 385 2.09 7.08 0.41
C PRO A 385 3.18 7.57 -0.58
N THR A 386 4.12 6.70 -0.98
CA THR A 386 5.34 7.08 -1.72
C THR A 386 5.08 7.40 -3.18
N ASP A 387 4.50 6.46 -3.92
CA ASP A 387 4.24 6.55 -5.35
C ASP A 387 2.84 7.08 -5.67
N PHE A 388 1.93 7.08 -4.69
CA PHE A 388 0.62 7.71 -4.74
C PHE A 388 0.04 7.93 -3.34
N VAL A 389 -0.94 8.84 -3.21
CA VAL A 389 -1.60 9.18 -1.92
C VAL A 389 -3.12 9.04 -1.91
N PHE A 390 -3.73 8.69 -3.04
CA PHE A 390 -5.12 8.22 -3.09
C PHE A 390 -5.22 6.77 -2.59
N GLY A 391 -6.44 6.26 -2.41
CA GLY A 391 -6.69 4.86 -2.05
C GLY A 391 -7.29 4.06 -3.20
N LEU A 392 -7.16 2.74 -3.16
CA LEU A 392 -7.64 1.80 -4.18
C LEU A 392 -8.98 1.19 -3.72
N GLY A 393 -10.08 1.75 -4.22
CA GLY A 393 -11.41 1.56 -3.64
C GLY A 393 -12.04 0.18 -3.78
N ASN A 394 -13.19 0.00 -3.13
CA ASN A 394 -13.97 -1.25 -3.20
C ASN A 394 -14.69 -1.40 -4.56
N GLY A 395 -13.96 -1.87 -5.57
CA GLY A 395 -14.43 -2.01 -6.94
C GLY A 395 -13.84 -0.94 -7.86
N ASP A 396 -12.53 -1.06 -8.13
CA ASP A 396 -11.70 -0.04 -8.76
C ASP A 396 -11.03 -0.51 -10.07
N THR A 397 -10.25 0.38 -10.69
CA THR A 397 -9.44 0.15 -11.89
C THR A 397 -8.01 0.62 -11.68
N VAL A 398 -7.12 -0.31 -11.36
CA VAL A 398 -5.68 -0.02 -11.29
C VAL A 398 -5.13 0.16 -12.70
N THR A 399 -4.55 1.32 -12.97
CA THR A 399 -3.99 1.71 -14.27
C THR A 399 -2.51 2.09 -14.14
N VAL A 400 -1.61 1.31 -14.73
CA VAL A 400 -0.17 1.64 -14.81
C VAL A 400 0.09 2.46 -16.07
N ARG A 401 0.80 3.58 -15.95
CA ARG A 401 1.02 4.54 -17.03
C ARG A 401 2.50 4.87 -17.23
N ASP A 402 2.91 5.09 -18.48
CA ASP A 402 4.25 5.55 -18.82
C ASP A 402 4.44 7.05 -18.50
N ALA A 403 5.68 7.55 -18.63
CA ALA A 403 6.03 8.96 -18.40
C ALA A 403 5.37 9.99 -19.36
N ARG A 404 4.52 9.56 -20.29
CA ARG A 404 3.68 10.41 -21.16
C ARG A 404 2.19 10.28 -20.82
N GLY A 405 1.83 9.45 -19.84
CA GLY A 405 0.46 9.15 -19.45
C GLY A 405 -0.20 7.99 -20.21
N ASN A 406 0.56 7.25 -21.04
CA ASN A 406 0.04 6.12 -21.81
C ASN A 406 -0.26 4.93 -20.91
N VAL A 407 -1.44 4.33 -20.99
CA VAL A 407 -1.77 3.09 -20.26
C VAL A 407 -0.87 1.95 -20.76
N VAL A 408 -0.06 1.38 -19.88
CA VAL A 408 0.79 0.21 -20.15
C VAL A 408 0.07 -1.09 -19.79
N ALA A 409 -0.55 -1.11 -18.61
CA ALA A 409 -1.32 -2.24 -18.09
C ALA A 409 -2.48 -1.73 -17.23
N GLU A 410 -3.56 -2.49 -17.19
CA GLU A 410 -4.79 -2.13 -16.49
C GLU A 410 -5.43 -3.38 -15.85
N HIS A 411 -6.01 -3.24 -14.66
CA HIS A 411 -6.83 -4.25 -14.00
C HIS A 411 -8.04 -3.63 -13.31
N VAL A 412 -9.22 -3.96 -13.83
CA VAL A 412 -10.52 -3.70 -13.18
C VAL A 412 -10.89 -4.86 -12.25
N TYR A 413 -11.30 -4.57 -11.02
CA TYR A 413 -11.90 -5.54 -10.09
C TYR A 413 -13.22 -5.00 -9.52
N ALA A 414 -14.11 -5.90 -9.10
CA ALA A 414 -15.49 -5.54 -8.71
C ALA A 414 -15.67 -5.30 -7.20
N ALA A 415 -14.70 -5.72 -6.39
CA ALA A 415 -14.59 -5.52 -4.96
C ALA A 415 -13.14 -5.78 -4.53
N HIS A 416 -12.77 -5.40 -3.30
CA HIS A 416 -11.57 -5.92 -2.66
C HIS A 416 -11.55 -7.46 -2.66
N ALA A 417 -10.37 -8.06 -2.64
CA ALA A 417 -10.20 -9.49 -2.38
C ALA A 417 -10.33 -9.78 -0.86
N ASP A 418 -10.62 -11.04 -0.49
CA ASP A 418 -10.53 -11.52 0.90
C ASP A 418 -9.06 -11.50 1.40
N GLY A 419 -8.09 -11.46 0.47
CA GLY A 419 -6.74 -10.93 0.66
C GLY A 419 -6.36 -10.01 -0.51
N VAL A 420 -5.38 -10.43 -1.32
CA VAL A 420 -4.87 -9.71 -2.50
C VAL A 420 -5.45 -10.21 -3.83
N TRP A 421 -5.47 -9.33 -4.84
CA TRP A 421 -5.70 -9.71 -6.24
C TRP A 421 -4.38 -10.08 -6.92
N ALA A 422 -4.08 -11.38 -7.00
CA ALA A 422 -2.78 -11.93 -7.38
C ALA A 422 -2.83 -12.75 -8.70
N ARG A 423 -1.77 -12.71 -9.52
CA ARG A 423 -1.64 -13.57 -10.72
C ARG A 423 -0.93 -14.88 -10.43
N CYS A 424 -1.68 -15.98 -10.40
CA CYS A 424 -1.15 -17.32 -10.06
C CYS A 424 -0.11 -17.94 -11.00
N ALA A 425 0.18 -17.28 -12.11
CA ALA A 425 1.46 -17.43 -12.80
C ALA A 425 1.94 -15.99 -13.04
N ASP A 426 3.08 -15.62 -12.47
CA ASP A 426 3.44 -14.20 -12.36
C ASP A 426 3.43 -13.50 -13.73
N GLY A 427 2.86 -12.30 -13.77
CA GLY A 427 2.66 -11.44 -14.95
C GLY A 427 1.79 -12.01 -16.08
N THR A 428 1.32 -13.27 -16.01
CA THR A 428 0.79 -14.01 -17.17
C THR A 428 -0.49 -14.82 -16.91
N GLY A 429 -0.73 -15.23 -15.66
CA GLY A 429 -1.94 -15.91 -15.23
C GLY A 429 -3.15 -14.97 -15.12
N PRO A 430 -4.37 -15.51 -14.96
CA PRO A 430 -5.51 -14.72 -14.53
C PRO A 430 -5.29 -14.22 -13.10
N PHE A 431 -5.85 -13.07 -12.76
CA PHE A 431 -6.00 -12.66 -11.37
C PHE A 431 -6.89 -13.63 -10.60
N SER A 432 -6.61 -13.80 -9.32
CA SER A 432 -7.37 -14.59 -8.37
C SER A 432 -7.23 -13.96 -6.98
N ASP A 433 -8.24 -14.16 -6.16
CA ASP A 433 -8.24 -13.79 -4.74
C ASP A 433 -7.31 -14.76 -3.99
N VAL A 434 -6.30 -14.22 -3.29
CA VAL A 434 -5.29 -15.00 -2.55
C VAL A 434 -5.16 -14.45 -1.14
N ALA A 435 -5.36 -15.31 -0.14
CA ALA A 435 -5.38 -14.94 1.29
C ALA A 435 -3.99 -14.66 1.91
N VAL A 436 -2.96 -14.36 1.11
CA VAL A 436 -1.59 -14.04 1.55
C VAL A 436 -0.99 -13.02 0.57
N SER A 437 -0.84 -11.79 1.04
CA SER A 437 -0.10 -10.69 0.41
C SER A 437 1.37 -11.07 0.20
N THR A 438 1.92 -10.77 -0.99
CA THR A 438 3.29 -11.12 -1.42
C THR A 438 4.08 -9.95 -2.00
N LYS A 439 3.75 -8.71 -1.63
CA LYS A 439 4.46 -7.44 -1.92
C LYS A 439 5.98 -7.59 -2.20
N GLY A 440 6.39 -7.51 -3.46
CA GLY A 440 7.79 -7.59 -3.90
C GLY A 440 8.34 -9.01 -4.15
N LEU A 441 7.48 -10.04 -4.10
CA LEU A 441 7.82 -11.47 -4.17
C LEU A 441 6.92 -12.21 -5.19
N ARG A 442 7.06 -13.55 -5.28
CA ARG A 442 6.14 -14.38 -6.09
C ARG A 442 4.78 -14.57 -5.42
N ASN A 443 3.72 -14.58 -6.23
CA ASN A 443 2.34 -14.76 -5.77
C ASN A 443 2.11 -16.08 -5.01
N ALA A 444 1.46 -16.02 -3.83
CA ALA A 444 1.19 -17.17 -2.96
C ALA A 444 0.01 -18.08 -3.42
N CYS A 445 -0.19 -18.30 -4.72
CA CYS A 445 -1.33 -19.04 -5.31
C CYS A 445 -1.34 -20.57 -5.10
N GLY A 446 -0.75 -21.08 -4.02
CA GLY A 446 -0.66 -22.49 -3.71
C GLY A 446 -0.28 -22.68 -2.24
N ASN A 447 0.68 -23.56 -1.97
CA ASN A 447 1.31 -23.62 -0.66
C ASN A 447 2.13 -22.33 -0.37
N PRO A 448 1.83 -21.53 0.67
CA PRO A 448 2.54 -20.28 0.98
C PRO A 448 3.92 -20.50 1.64
N ILE A 449 4.51 -21.68 1.48
CA ILE A 449 5.87 -22.01 1.93
C ILE A 449 6.89 -21.08 1.26
N ARG A 450 7.88 -20.60 2.01
CA ARG A 450 8.95 -19.72 1.53
C ARG A 450 10.31 -20.33 1.82
N ILE A 451 11.32 -20.02 0.99
CA ILE A 451 12.73 -20.24 1.29
C ILE A 451 13.15 -19.17 2.29
N ASN A 452 13.86 -19.52 3.38
CA ASN A 452 14.28 -18.55 4.40
C ASN A 452 15.79 -18.29 4.42
N GLU A 453 16.59 -19.35 4.44
CA GLU A 453 18.06 -19.31 4.55
C GLU A 453 18.68 -20.47 3.77
N VAL A 454 19.84 -20.25 3.16
CA VAL A 454 20.57 -21.22 2.33
C VAL A 454 22.07 -21.17 2.63
N GLU A 455 22.65 -22.32 2.97
CA GLU A 455 24.10 -22.56 3.05
C GLU A 455 24.57 -23.34 1.80
N SER A 456 25.68 -22.89 1.21
CA SER A 456 26.21 -23.43 -0.06
C SER A 456 27.73 -23.63 -0.10
N ASP A 457 28.55 -23.16 0.85
CA ASP A 457 30.02 -23.32 0.79
C ASP A 457 30.52 -24.60 1.53
N GLY A 458 29.63 -25.57 1.81
CA GLY A 458 29.97 -26.84 2.44
C GLY A 458 30.50 -26.70 3.88
N GLY A 459 29.78 -25.93 4.71
CA GLY A 459 30.14 -25.61 6.10
C GLY A 459 30.07 -26.77 7.10
N ASP A 460 29.83 -26.45 8.38
CA ASP A 460 29.44 -27.42 9.42
C ASP A 460 28.22 -26.87 10.16
N PRO A 461 26.98 -27.24 9.76
CA PRO A 461 26.64 -28.30 8.80
C PRO A 461 26.96 -28.02 7.32
N ASP A 462 27.18 -29.11 6.59
CA ASP A 462 27.28 -29.22 5.11
C ASP A 462 25.96 -28.75 4.43
N ASP A 463 26.00 -28.36 3.14
CA ASP A 463 24.98 -27.54 2.43
C ASP A 463 23.51 -27.80 2.87
N TRP A 464 22.72 -26.74 3.03
CA TRP A 464 21.33 -26.91 3.46
C TRP A 464 20.41 -25.78 3.01
N ILE A 465 19.11 -26.09 2.98
CA ILE A 465 18.03 -25.19 2.59
C ILE A 465 17.03 -25.16 3.74
N GLU A 466 16.71 -23.98 4.26
CA GLU A 466 15.59 -23.80 5.17
C GLU A 466 14.37 -23.25 4.45
N LEU A 467 13.21 -23.80 4.79
CA LEU A 467 11.91 -23.27 4.42
C LEU A 467 11.16 -22.76 5.66
N VAL A 468 10.46 -21.64 5.54
CA VAL A 468 9.66 -21.03 6.61
C VAL A 468 8.18 -20.98 6.26
N ASN A 469 7.34 -21.17 7.27
CA ASN A 469 5.90 -20.98 7.18
C ASN A 469 5.53 -19.55 7.66
N PRO A 470 5.22 -18.62 6.75
CA PRO A 470 4.85 -17.24 7.11
C PRO A 470 3.47 -17.12 7.77
N THR A 471 2.66 -18.19 7.79
CA THR A 471 1.27 -18.11 8.26
C THR A 471 1.13 -18.26 9.77
N ALA A 472 0.08 -17.65 10.34
CA ALA A 472 -0.31 -17.78 11.75
C ALA A 472 -0.90 -19.16 12.14
N ALA A 473 -0.87 -20.15 11.23
CA ALA A 473 -1.37 -21.50 11.44
C ALA A 473 -0.30 -22.56 11.13
N ALA A 474 -0.52 -23.83 11.50
CA ALA A 474 0.38 -24.90 11.11
C ALA A 474 0.15 -25.31 9.64
N LEU A 475 1.20 -25.24 8.82
CA LEU A 475 1.16 -25.45 7.37
C LEU A 475 1.60 -26.88 7.01
N ASP A 476 0.78 -27.60 6.24
CA ASP A 476 1.17 -28.89 5.64
C ASP A 476 2.00 -28.63 4.38
N VAL A 477 3.22 -29.15 4.33
CA VAL A 477 4.18 -29.01 3.21
C VAL A 477 4.44 -30.35 2.51
N SER A 478 3.58 -31.35 2.75
CA SER A 478 3.66 -32.68 2.16
C SER A 478 3.65 -32.67 0.63
N GLY A 479 4.72 -33.17 0.00
CA GLY A 479 4.78 -33.33 -1.46
C GLY A 479 5.32 -32.13 -2.23
N ILE A 480 5.60 -31.00 -1.56
CA ILE A 480 6.38 -29.89 -2.13
C ILE A 480 7.74 -30.39 -2.64
N VAL A 481 8.23 -29.82 -3.74
CA VAL A 481 9.48 -30.23 -4.38
C VAL A 481 10.50 -29.08 -4.37
N VAL A 482 11.69 -29.35 -3.85
CA VAL A 482 12.83 -28.41 -3.83
C VAL A 482 13.86 -28.87 -4.87
N LYS A 483 14.42 -27.93 -5.64
CA LYS A 483 15.45 -28.15 -6.68
C LYS A 483 16.55 -27.09 -6.59
N ASP A 484 17.73 -27.37 -7.15
CA ASP A 484 18.78 -26.37 -7.44
C ASP A 484 18.64 -25.83 -8.88
N ASP A 485 19.72 -25.39 -9.56
CA ASP A 485 19.65 -24.97 -10.97
C ASP A 485 19.35 -26.10 -11.99
N ASP A 486 19.56 -27.38 -11.66
CA ASP A 486 19.33 -28.53 -12.54
C ASP A 486 18.00 -29.22 -12.23
N ASP A 487 17.07 -29.26 -13.20
CA ASP A 487 15.76 -29.91 -13.06
C ASP A 487 15.82 -31.44 -12.75
N SER A 488 16.99 -32.08 -12.86
CA SER A 488 17.21 -33.47 -12.46
C SER A 488 17.60 -33.65 -10.99
N HIS A 489 17.97 -32.58 -10.29
CA HIS A 489 18.12 -32.54 -8.84
C HIS A 489 16.79 -32.12 -8.20
N ALA A 490 16.13 -33.05 -7.51
CA ALA A 490 14.81 -32.81 -6.93
C ALA A 490 14.62 -33.60 -5.64
N TYR A 491 14.29 -32.88 -4.57
CA TYR A 491 13.89 -33.42 -3.27
C TYR A 491 12.38 -33.21 -3.07
N THR A 492 11.63 -34.26 -2.75
CA THR A 492 10.20 -34.16 -2.42
C THR A 492 10.01 -34.28 -0.92
N ILE A 493 9.40 -33.26 -0.30
CA ILE A 493 9.13 -33.23 1.14
C ILE A 493 8.20 -34.42 1.50
N PRO A 494 8.57 -35.26 2.50
CA PRO A 494 7.78 -36.44 2.86
C PRO A 494 6.34 -36.14 3.25
N ALA A 495 5.43 -37.09 2.95
CA ALA A 495 4.02 -36.97 3.30
C ALA A 495 3.79 -37.08 4.81
N GLY A 496 3.03 -36.14 5.37
CA GLY A 496 2.82 -35.93 6.80
C GLY A 496 3.79 -34.92 7.44
N THR A 497 4.50 -34.12 6.64
CA THR A 497 5.39 -33.05 7.14
C THR A 497 4.61 -31.75 7.27
N SER A 498 4.58 -31.19 8.47
CA SER A 498 3.91 -29.91 8.78
C SER A 498 4.82 -28.99 9.58
N ILE A 499 4.84 -27.72 9.22
CA ILE A 499 5.61 -26.67 9.89
C ILE A 499 4.68 -25.91 10.85
N ALA A 500 5.18 -25.49 12.01
CA ALA A 500 4.40 -24.67 12.95
C ALA A 500 4.16 -23.25 12.39
N ALA A 501 3.22 -22.49 12.96
CA ALA A 501 3.05 -21.07 12.65
C ALA A 501 4.34 -20.30 12.95
N GLY A 502 4.84 -19.48 12.01
CA GLY A 502 6.14 -18.80 12.13
C GLY A 502 7.32 -19.76 12.38
N GLY A 503 7.22 -21.00 11.88
CA GLY A 503 8.19 -22.06 12.11
C GLY A 503 9.03 -22.37 10.89
N TYR A 504 10.14 -23.08 11.13
CA TYR A 504 11.19 -23.36 10.14
C TYR A 504 11.35 -24.87 9.89
N LEU A 505 11.85 -25.23 8.70
CA LEU A 505 12.17 -26.58 8.26
C LEU A 505 13.50 -26.59 7.49
N VAL A 506 14.57 -26.98 8.18
CA VAL A 506 15.89 -27.20 7.57
C VAL A 506 15.91 -28.55 6.85
N ILE A 507 16.38 -28.57 5.60
CA ILE A 507 16.59 -29.74 4.76
C ILE A 507 18.09 -29.83 4.44
N SER A 508 18.76 -30.87 4.95
CA SER A 508 20.21 -31.01 4.82
C SER A 508 20.67 -31.64 3.50
N ARG A 509 21.93 -31.45 3.09
CA ARG A 509 22.59 -32.12 1.95
C ARG A 509 22.36 -33.64 1.93
N ALA A 510 22.35 -34.24 3.12
CA ALA A 510 22.16 -35.68 3.30
C ALA A 510 20.73 -36.15 2.99
N GLU A 511 19.76 -35.24 3.00
CA GLU A 511 18.35 -35.46 2.65
C GLU A 511 18.07 -35.03 1.21
N LEU A 512 18.57 -33.87 0.77
CA LEU A 512 18.52 -33.41 -0.62
C LEU A 512 19.14 -34.44 -1.59
N GLY A 513 20.31 -34.98 -1.24
CA GLY A 513 21.05 -35.96 -2.06
C GLY A 513 21.89 -35.33 -3.18
N PHE A 514 21.69 -34.04 -3.45
CA PHE A 514 22.56 -33.13 -4.20
C PHE A 514 23.16 -32.11 -3.22
N GLY A 515 23.84 -31.08 -3.72
CA GLY A 515 24.38 -29.98 -2.91
C GLY A 515 24.77 -28.81 -3.79
N LEU A 516 24.84 -27.63 -3.18
CA LEU A 516 24.66 -26.35 -3.82
C LEU A 516 25.99 -25.73 -4.29
N GLY A 517 25.95 -25.06 -5.44
CA GLY A 517 27.10 -24.45 -6.10
C GLY A 517 27.30 -22.98 -5.77
N GLY A 518 28.38 -22.40 -6.30
CA GLY A 518 28.58 -20.94 -6.35
C GLY A 518 28.01 -20.39 -7.65
N GLY A 519 27.01 -19.50 -7.58
CA GLY A 519 26.22 -19.08 -8.75
C GLY A 519 25.12 -20.07 -9.12
N ASP A 520 24.51 -20.68 -8.11
CA ASP A 520 23.44 -21.68 -8.19
C ASP A 520 22.12 -21.07 -7.65
N ALA A 521 21.07 -21.85 -7.55
CA ALA A 521 19.74 -21.42 -7.13
C ALA A 521 19.09 -22.40 -6.13
N VAL A 522 17.98 -21.98 -5.54
CA VAL A 522 17.00 -22.86 -4.89
C VAL A 522 15.62 -22.51 -5.45
N ARG A 523 14.85 -23.52 -5.88
CA ARG A 523 13.53 -23.38 -6.48
C ARG A 523 12.54 -24.32 -5.80
N VAL A 524 11.44 -23.79 -5.27
CA VAL A 524 10.40 -24.55 -4.54
C VAL A 524 9.13 -24.65 -5.39
N PHE A 525 8.55 -25.84 -5.48
CA PHE A 525 7.41 -26.16 -6.34
C PHE A 525 6.24 -26.80 -5.59
N ASP A 526 5.02 -26.36 -5.90
CA ASP A 526 3.77 -27.03 -5.58
C ASP A 526 3.18 -27.64 -6.86
N GLY A 527 3.40 -28.94 -7.06
CA GLY A 527 3.14 -29.62 -8.33
C GLY A 527 4.03 -29.08 -9.46
N ASP A 528 3.43 -28.38 -10.42
CA ASP A 528 4.13 -27.72 -11.54
C ASP A 528 4.31 -26.19 -11.31
N LEU A 529 3.70 -25.61 -10.27
CA LEU A 529 3.82 -24.17 -9.92
C LEU A 529 5.13 -23.94 -9.15
N VAL A 530 5.92 -22.93 -9.53
CA VAL A 530 6.99 -22.37 -8.67
C VAL A 530 6.32 -21.49 -7.62
N VAL A 531 6.53 -21.78 -6.33
CA VAL A 531 5.94 -20.99 -5.22
C VAL A 531 6.95 -20.04 -4.57
N ASP A 532 8.24 -20.30 -4.69
CA ASP A 532 9.34 -19.40 -4.29
C ASP A 532 10.64 -19.80 -5.02
N ASP A 533 11.53 -18.84 -5.30
CA ASP A 533 12.89 -19.13 -5.74
C ASP A 533 13.90 -18.04 -5.35
N THR A 534 15.18 -18.42 -5.27
CA THR A 534 16.29 -17.51 -5.02
C THR A 534 17.56 -17.99 -5.73
N THR A 535 18.46 -17.06 -6.03
CA THR A 535 19.79 -17.34 -6.58
C THR A 535 20.79 -16.33 -6.04
N TRP A 536 22.03 -16.75 -5.86
CA TRP A 536 23.13 -15.92 -5.40
C TRP A 536 24.12 -15.62 -6.53
N GLY A 537 25.02 -14.67 -6.30
CA GLY A 537 26.06 -14.31 -7.27
C GLY A 537 26.99 -15.48 -7.63
N ALA A 538 27.92 -15.26 -8.56
CA ALA A 538 28.82 -16.30 -9.14
C ALA A 538 29.86 -16.93 -8.18
N GLY A 539 29.60 -16.89 -6.88
CA GLY A 539 30.31 -17.52 -5.77
C GLY A 539 29.41 -17.50 -4.53
N HIS A 540 29.72 -18.34 -3.55
CA HIS A 540 28.92 -18.51 -2.32
C HIS A 540 28.74 -17.20 -1.53
N ALA A 541 27.69 -17.16 -0.70
CA ALA A 541 27.53 -16.12 0.32
C ALA A 541 28.69 -16.16 1.33
N ALA A 542 28.92 -15.05 2.05
CA ALA A 542 30.04 -14.95 3.00
C ALA A 542 29.73 -15.53 4.40
N VAL A 543 28.44 -15.77 4.68
CA VAL A 543 27.92 -16.53 5.83
C VAL A 543 26.88 -17.49 5.25
N THR A 544 25.62 -17.08 5.15
CA THR A 544 24.56 -17.77 4.39
C THR A 544 23.78 -16.75 3.54
N TRP A 545 22.90 -17.25 2.67
CA TRP A 545 22.03 -16.44 1.82
C TRP A 545 20.58 -16.55 2.32
N GLY A 546 20.04 -15.49 2.90
CA GLY A 546 18.76 -15.53 3.60
C GLY A 546 17.96 -14.24 3.50
N ARG A 547 16.66 -14.31 3.82
CA ARG A 547 15.75 -13.16 3.84
C ARG A 547 16.10 -12.20 4.97
N CYS A 548 16.23 -10.92 4.64
CA CYS A 548 16.48 -9.84 5.60
C CYS A 548 15.48 -8.69 5.38
N PRO A 549 14.55 -8.42 6.32
CA PRO A 549 14.32 -9.15 7.57
C PRO A 549 13.87 -10.61 7.35
N ASP A 550 13.92 -11.43 8.40
CA ASP A 550 13.49 -12.82 8.40
C ASP A 550 12.07 -13.03 7.82
N THR A 551 11.82 -14.18 7.18
CA THR A 551 10.54 -14.61 6.60
C THR A 551 10.02 -13.78 5.41
N THR A 552 10.01 -12.46 5.48
CA THR A 552 9.38 -11.56 4.49
C THR A 552 10.38 -10.84 3.60
N GLY A 553 11.60 -10.59 4.09
CA GLY A 553 12.56 -9.72 3.42
C GLY A 553 13.13 -10.23 2.11
N ALA A 554 13.84 -9.32 1.43
CA ALA A 554 14.65 -9.65 0.26
C ALA A 554 15.87 -10.49 0.66
N PHE A 555 16.39 -11.30 -0.27
CA PHE A 555 17.57 -12.11 0.01
C PHE A 555 18.85 -11.26 0.08
N ALA A 556 19.61 -11.47 1.15
CA ALA A 556 20.90 -10.84 1.42
C ALA A 556 21.89 -11.84 2.02
N VAL A 557 23.12 -11.39 2.26
CA VAL A 557 24.08 -12.14 3.08
C VAL A 557 23.77 -11.87 4.55
N THR A 558 23.51 -12.94 5.30
CA THR A 558 23.24 -12.92 6.74
C THR A 558 24.46 -12.46 7.56
N ALA A 559 24.25 -12.09 8.82
CA ALA A 559 25.33 -11.83 9.77
C ALA A 559 25.77 -13.09 10.53
N GLU A 560 24.83 -13.98 10.85
CA GLU A 560 25.07 -15.30 11.44
C GLU A 560 24.30 -16.37 10.67
N SER A 561 24.69 -17.64 10.80
CA SER A 561 23.96 -18.77 10.20
C SER A 561 22.99 -19.36 11.21
N THR A 562 21.72 -19.50 10.84
CA THR A 562 20.59 -19.61 11.77
C THR A 562 19.67 -20.84 11.60
N PRO A 563 20.18 -22.04 11.22
CA PRO A 563 19.35 -23.20 10.88
C PRO A 563 18.38 -23.61 12.00
N GLY A 564 17.08 -23.46 11.75
CA GLY A 564 15.98 -23.75 12.67
C GLY A 564 15.53 -22.57 13.52
N ALA A 565 15.92 -21.34 13.17
CA ALA A 565 15.62 -20.10 13.89
C ALA A 565 15.48 -18.92 12.91
N ALA A 566 15.01 -17.78 13.41
CA ALA A 566 14.91 -16.55 12.60
C ALA A 566 16.30 -16.05 12.17
N ASN A 567 16.41 -15.57 10.93
CA ASN A 567 17.61 -14.99 10.34
C ASN A 567 18.15 -13.83 11.19
N VAL A 568 19.48 -13.81 11.40
CA VAL A 568 20.17 -12.66 12.00
C VAL A 568 20.88 -11.88 10.90
N CYS A 569 20.35 -10.69 10.60
CA CYS A 569 20.71 -9.90 9.43
C CYS A 569 21.65 -8.73 9.74
N ALA A 570 22.45 -8.33 8.73
CA ALA A 570 23.61 -7.46 8.91
C ALA A 570 23.24 -5.96 9.06
N GLY A 571 22.77 -5.58 10.25
CA GLY A 571 22.40 -4.21 10.61
C GLY A 571 21.11 -4.12 11.42
N GLU A 572 20.32 -5.19 11.45
CA GLU A 572 19.11 -5.30 12.26
C GLU A 572 19.43 -5.48 13.74
N VAL A 573 18.54 -5.01 14.62
CA VAL A 573 18.62 -5.21 16.07
C VAL A 573 17.81 -6.46 16.45
N PRO A 574 18.42 -7.53 16.98
CA PRO A 574 17.70 -8.77 17.27
C PRO A 574 16.57 -8.57 18.29
N LEU A 575 15.41 -9.18 18.02
CA LEU A 575 14.22 -9.09 18.87
C LEU A 575 14.40 -9.91 20.17
N GLY A 576 14.51 -9.21 21.30
CA GLY A 576 14.58 -9.79 22.64
C GLY A 576 13.22 -10.25 23.18
N LEU A 577 13.26 -11.06 24.25
CA LEU A 577 12.05 -11.43 25.01
C LEU A 577 11.68 -10.34 26.02
N TRP A 578 10.37 -10.15 26.27
CA TRP A 578 9.86 -9.25 27.30
C TRP A 578 10.63 -9.38 28.63
N PRO A 579 11.12 -8.30 29.26
CA PRO A 579 12.06 -8.38 30.37
C PRO A 579 11.30 -8.45 31.70
N GLY A 580 10.38 -9.42 31.84
CA GLY A 580 9.51 -9.54 33.00
C GLY A 580 8.54 -10.71 32.91
N ALA A 581 7.38 -10.59 33.55
CA ALA A 581 6.36 -11.63 33.55
C ALA A 581 5.62 -11.69 32.21
N ALA A 582 5.54 -12.88 31.60
CA ALA A 582 4.82 -13.09 30.35
C ALA A 582 3.30 -12.89 30.46
N ALA A 583 2.73 -13.08 31.66
CA ALA A 583 1.30 -12.96 31.93
C ALA A 583 0.88 -11.50 32.13
N VAL A 584 -0.21 -11.09 31.46
CA VAL A 584 -0.89 -9.80 31.64
C VAL A 584 -2.30 -9.98 32.19
N THR A 585 -2.80 -8.98 32.93
CA THR A 585 -4.14 -8.99 33.55
C THR A 585 -4.89 -7.70 33.22
N PRO A 586 -6.11 -7.76 32.65
CA PRO A 586 -6.97 -6.60 32.47
C PRO A 586 -7.45 -6.03 33.82
N LEU A 587 -7.40 -4.71 33.97
CA LEU A 587 -7.84 -4.00 35.18
C LEU A 587 -9.30 -3.53 35.07
N ASP A 588 -9.75 -3.17 33.88
CA ASP A 588 -11.11 -2.72 33.55
C ASP A 588 -11.98 -3.85 32.95
N ALA A 589 -11.91 -5.05 33.55
CA ALA A 589 -12.81 -6.18 33.23
C ALA A 589 -14.32 -5.90 33.51
N THR A 590 -14.64 -4.67 33.89
CA THR A 590 -15.92 -4.00 33.68
C THR A 590 -15.58 -2.59 33.18
N PRO A 591 -16.24 -2.06 32.12
CA PRO A 591 -15.89 -0.79 31.50
C PRO A 591 -15.58 0.35 32.47
N MET A 592 -14.37 0.91 32.35
CA MET A 592 -13.95 2.13 33.03
C MET A 592 -13.84 3.32 32.07
N PHE A 593 -13.45 3.06 30.82
CA PHE A 593 -13.11 4.06 29.81
C PHE A 593 -14.13 4.09 28.67
N LEU A 594 -13.81 4.84 27.62
CA LEU A 594 -14.55 4.84 26.35
C LEU A 594 -14.00 3.70 25.45
N ALA A 595 -14.35 3.69 24.17
CA ALA A 595 -13.81 2.69 23.23
C ALA A 595 -12.42 3.12 22.72
N ASP A 596 -12.29 4.42 22.48
CA ASP A 596 -11.23 5.05 21.68
C ASP A 596 -10.04 5.40 22.62
N SER A 597 -9.33 4.37 23.12
CA SER A 597 -8.51 4.44 24.36
C SER A 597 -6.99 4.48 24.10
N SER A 598 -6.43 5.70 24.15
CA SER A 598 -5.04 5.99 23.77
C SER A 598 -4.23 6.62 24.93
N GLY A 599 -2.89 6.53 24.85
CA GLY A 599 -1.90 7.19 25.71
C GLY A 599 -1.86 6.82 27.20
N LEU A 600 -0.66 6.72 27.80
CA LEU A 600 -0.45 6.57 29.25
C LEU A 600 0.80 7.34 29.74
N ASP A 601 0.78 7.82 30.99
CA ASP A 601 1.96 8.38 31.71
C ASP A 601 1.83 8.18 33.24
N VAL A 602 2.96 8.07 33.96
CA VAL A 602 3.02 7.84 35.41
C VAL A 602 3.61 9.03 36.19
N GLN A 603 2.73 9.93 36.64
CA GLN A 603 3.08 11.01 37.55
C GLN A 603 3.38 10.51 38.98
N VAL A 604 4.60 10.77 39.46
CA VAL A 604 5.01 10.55 40.86
C VAL A 604 5.01 11.88 41.63
N GLY A 605 4.31 11.94 42.77
CA GLY A 605 4.24 13.14 43.61
C GLY A 605 4.19 12.85 45.11
N GLU A 606 4.15 13.92 45.95
CA GLU A 606 4.09 13.78 47.41
C GLU A 606 2.81 13.05 47.90
N ASP A 607 1.70 13.18 47.15
CA ASP A 607 0.42 12.54 47.45
C ASP A 607 0.31 11.07 46.98
N GLY A 608 1.28 10.58 46.19
CA GLY A 608 1.30 9.19 45.69
C GLY A 608 1.78 9.04 44.25
N VAL A 609 1.52 7.86 43.68
CA VAL A 609 1.73 7.56 42.25
C VAL A 609 0.38 7.61 41.55
N PHE A 610 0.33 8.23 40.37
CA PHE A 610 -0.85 8.35 39.55
C PHE A 610 -0.56 7.94 38.12
N LEU A 611 -1.49 7.21 37.50
CA LEU A 611 -1.48 6.90 36.07
C LEU A 611 -2.44 7.88 35.38
N TRP A 612 -1.97 8.56 34.36
CA TRP A 612 -2.76 9.37 33.44
C TRP A 612 -3.07 8.54 32.19
N ALA A 613 -4.20 8.84 31.57
CA ALA A 613 -4.73 8.13 30.40
C ALA A 613 -5.59 9.10 29.58
N VAL A 614 -5.65 8.93 28.26
CA VAL A 614 -6.49 9.75 27.38
C VAL A 614 -7.43 8.88 26.51
N ASP A 615 -8.20 9.52 25.65
CA ASP A 615 -9.13 8.94 24.71
C ASP A 615 -9.10 9.87 23.50
N ASN A 616 -8.76 9.33 22.34
CA ASN A 616 -8.44 10.13 21.16
C ASN A 616 -9.70 10.65 20.50
N GLY A 617 -10.66 9.76 20.22
CA GLY A 617 -11.94 10.07 19.58
C GLY A 617 -12.80 11.14 20.28
N THR A 618 -12.59 11.42 21.58
CA THR A 618 -13.24 12.55 22.27
C THR A 618 -12.30 13.54 22.96
N GLY A 619 -10.97 13.34 22.91
CA GLY A 619 -9.97 14.15 23.60
C GLY A 619 -10.11 14.11 25.13
N ARG A 620 -10.55 12.99 25.70
CA ARG A 620 -10.89 12.87 27.14
C ARG A 620 -9.76 12.26 27.94
N PHE A 621 -9.31 12.95 28.97
CA PHE A 621 -8.24 12.48 29.86
C PHE A 621 -8.72 12.23 31.30
N TRP A 622 -8.10 11.25 31.95
CA TRP A 622 -8.40 10.82 33.31
C TRP A 622 -7.15 10.82 34.20
N LYS A 623 -7.37 10.86 35.52
CA LYS A 623 -6.34 10.61 36.53
C LYS A 623 -6.73 9.42 37.38
N LEU A 624 -5.86 8.41 37.45
CA LEU A 624 -6.02 7.20 38.24
C LEU A 624 -5.03 7.24 39.42
N ALA A 625 -5.49 6.96 40.63
CA ALA A 625 -4.62 6.66 41.76
C ALA A 625 -4.12 5.21 41.65
N VAL A 626 -2.81 5.01 41.83
CA VAL A 626 -2.15 3.70 41.69
C VAL A 626 -1.87 3.10 43.07
N ALA A 627 -2.31 1.86 43.29
CA ALA A 627 -2.11 1.12 44.52
C ALA A 627 -0.70 0.49 44.61
N ALA A 628 -0.36 -0.02 45.80
CA ALA A 628 0.97 -0.54 46.14
C ALA A 628 1.32 -1.91 45.50
N ASP A 629 0.40 -2.43 44.69
CA ASP A 629 0.44 -3.62 43.82
C ASP A 629 0.17 -3.27 42.34
N GLY A 630 0.09 -1.98 42.02
CA GLY A 630 -0.18 -1.44 40.67
C GLY A 630 -1.66 -1.25 40.33
N ALA A 631 -2.61 -1.72 41.16
CA ALA A 631 -4.03 -1.66 40.81
C ALA A 631 -4.54 -0.20 40.73
N THR A 632 -5.30 0.12 39.68
CA THR A 632 -5.73 1.49 39.34
C THR A 632 -7.19 1.75 39.72
N THR A 633 -7.47 2.93 40.28
CA THR A 633 -8.84 3.45 40.46
C THR A 633 -8.86 4.95 40.17
N PHE A 634 -9.96 5.52 39.66
CA PHE A 634 -10.08 6.97 39.49
C PHE A 634 -9.71 7.74 40.77
N ALA A 635 -8.91 8.80 40.62
CA ALA A 635 -8.64 9.74 41.69
C ALA A 635 -9.93 10.49 42.09
N GLU A 636 -10.01 10.99 43.34
CA GLU A 636 -11.21 11.65 43.86
C GLU A 636 -11.64 12.82 42.95
N GLY A 637 -12.85 12.73 42.37
CA GLY A 637 -13.39 13.74 41.45
C GLY A 637 -13.00 13.59 39.98
N TRP A 638 -12.27 12.52 39.59
CA TRP A 638 -11.88 12.23 38.21
C TRP A 638 -12.71 11.11 37.54
N GLU A 639 -13.79 10.67 38.18
CA GLU A 639 -14.60 9.51 37.75
C GLU A 639 -15.37 9.73 36.41
N ASN A 640 -15.30 10.93 35.84
CA ASN A 640 -15.90 11.30 34.55
C ASN A 640 -14.84 11.80 33.53
N GLY A 641 -13.57 11.87 33.94
CA GLY A 641 -12.49 12.53 33.21
C GLY A 641 -12.71 14.04 33.03
N LYS A 642 -11.89 14.64 32.17
CA LYS A 642 -12.06 15.98 31.58
C LYS A 642 -11.80 15.89 30.08
N ARG A 643 -12.30 16.85 29.29
CA ARG A 643 -12.06 16.90 27.84
C ARG A 643 -11.14 18.06 27.47
N ALA A 644 -10.07 17.79 26.75
CA ALA A 644 -9.18 18.81 26.19
C ALA A 644 -9.84 19.52 24.99
N ARG A 645 -9.52 20.80 24.80
CA ARG A 645 -10.00 21.65 23.71
C ARG A 645 -8.85 22.46 23.13
N PHE A 646 -8.83 22.64 21.81
CA PHE A 646 -7.97 23.67 21.21
C PHE A 646 -8.40 25.07 21.67
N GLN A 647 -7.49 26.03 21.66
CA GLN A 647 -7.71 27.45 21.94
C GLN A 647 -8.77 28.07 21.02
N LYS A 648 -8.83 27.62 19.75
CA LYS A 648 -9.86 28.03 18.79
C LYS A 648 -11.28 27.60 19.20
N ASP A 649 -11.40 26.55 20.03
CA ASP A 649 -12.68 25.99 20.46
C ASP A 649 -13.21 26.57 21.79
N ALA A 650 -12.54 27.58 22.35
CA ALA A 650 -12.88 28.15 23.66
C ALA A 650 -14.34 28.66 23.76
N ASP A 651 -14.84 29.27 22.69
CA ASP A 651 -16.25 29.71 22.56
C ASP A 651 -17.15 28.66 21.89
N ALA A 652 -16.61 27.49 21.53
CA ALA A 652 -17.27 26.44 20.75
C ALA A 652 -17.27 25.07 21.47
N PRO A 653 -18.05 24.89 22.57
CA PRO A 653 -18.11 23.66 23.37
C PRO A 653 -18.69 22.43 22.63
N ARG A 654 -19.03 22.57 21.34
CA ARG A 654 -19.54 21.52 20.44
C ARG A 654 -18.63 21.17 19.26
N ALA A 655 -17.50 21.87 19.05
CA ALA A 655 -16.46 21.32 18.17
C ALA A 655 -16.02 19.96 18.72
N ALA A 656 -15.48 19.07 17.88
CA ALA A 656 -15.20 17.72 18.34
C ALA A 656 -14.05 17.74 19.38
N GLY A 657 -12.88 18.24 18.96
CA GLY A 657 -11.70 18.46 19.80
C GLY A 657 -10.42 18.10 19.04
N PRO A 658 -9.27 17.96 19.73
CA PRO A 658 -8.20 17.10 19.21
C PRO A 658 -8.74 15.68 18.95
N ASP A 659 -8.19 14.97 17.96
CA ASP A 659 -7.83 13.56 18.20
C ASP A 659 -6.57 13.61 19.06
N ALA A 660 -6.55 12.91 20.19
CA ALA A 660 -5.57 13.10 21.27
C ALA A 660 -4.96 11.77 21.72
N GLU A 661 -3.81 11.46 21.15
CA GLU A 661 -3.17 10.15 21.19
C GLU A 661 -2.31 10.00 22.46
N GLY A 662 -1.09 10.50 22.44
CA GLY A 662 -0.19 10.48 23.59
C GLY A 662 -0.56 11.48 24.70
N ILE A 663 -0.18 11.13 25.94
CA ILE A 663 -0.33 11.95 27.14
C ILE A 663 0.92 11.87 28.02
N THR A 664 1.41 13.01 28.49
CA THR A 664 2.52 13.10 29.48
C THR A 664 2.31 14.24 30.47
N VAL A 665 2.98 14.20 31.63
CA VAL A 665 2.88 15.22 32.68
C VAL A 665 4.24 15.77 33.10
N ALA A 666 4.52 16.99 32.66
CA ALA A 666 5.81 17.64 32.91
C ALA A 666 6.02 18.06 34.38
N GLY A 667 7.26 18.43 34.71
CA GLY A 667 7.69 18.85 36.06
C GLY A 667 6.95 20.06 36.63
N ASP A 668 6.27 20.86 35.80
CA ASP A 668 5.40 21.96 36.25
C ASP A 668 3.97 21.52 36.63
N GLY A 669 3.65 20.24 36.46
CA GLY A 669 2.38 19.62 36.81
C GLY A 669 1.26 19.82 35.79
N PHE A 670 1.54 20.37 34.61
CA PHE A 670 0.60 20.42 33.49
C PHE A 670 0.58 19.09 32.74
N VAL A 671 -0.59 18.74 32.19
CA VAL A 671 -0.75 17.62 31.27
C VAL A 671 -0.48 18.13 29.85
N TYR A 672 0.23 17.35 29.05
CA TYR A 672 0.48 17.65 27.64
C TYR A 672 -0.09 16.51 26.82
N LEU A 673 -0.85 16.85 25.78
CA LEU A 673 -1.42 15.88 24.84
C LEU A 673 -0.76 16.04 23.49
N ALA A 674 -0.39 14.91 22.88
CA ALA A 674 -0.19 14.79 21.44
C ALA A 674 -1.56 14.89 20.74
N SER A 675 -1.53 15.19 19.46
CA SER A 675 -2.73 15.31 18.63
C SER A 675 -2.30 15.37 17.16
N GLU A 676 -2.54 14.30 16.40
CA GLU A 676 -2.21 14.30 14.99
C GLU A 676 -3.12 15.19 14.14
N ARG A 677 -4.37 15.44 14.58
CA ARG A 677 -5.35 16.24 13.83
C ARG A 677 -6.49 16.81 14.70
N ASP A 678 -7.32 17.63 14.07
CA ASP A 678 -8.61 18.08 14.64
C ASP A 678 -9.72 17.11 14.22
N ASN A 679 -10.38 16.48 15.20
CA ASN A 679 -11.54 15.60 15.00
C ASN A 679 -12.69 16.30 14.22
N SER A 680 -12.71 17.63 14.17
CA SER A 680 -13.66 18.45 13.41
C SER A 680 -13.32 18.59 11.92
N ALA A 681 -12.15 18.10 11.49
CA ALA A 681 -11.59 18.24 10.15
C ALA A 681 -10.67 17.04 9.79
N LYS A 682 -11.15 15.81 9.98
CA LYS A 682 -10.30 14.59 9.97
C LYS A 682 -9.40 14.37 8.75
N GLY A 683 -9.74 14.87 7.56
CA GLY A 683 -8.89 14.79 6.36
C GLY A 683 -7.74 15.81 6.30
N VAL A 684 -7.25 16.32 7.45
CA VAL A 684 -6.19 17.33 7.51
C VAL A 684 -5.22 17.00 8.65
N ASN A 685 -4.01 16.54 8.28
CA ASN A 685 -2.88 16.40 9.19
C ASN A 685 -2.59 17.75 9.87
N ARG A 686 -2.45 17.73 11.20
CA ARG A 686 -2.20 18.91 12.03
C ARG A 686 -1.51 18.54 13.35
N ASN A 687 -0.41 17.81 13.27
CA ASN A 687 0.45 17.42 14.40
C ASN A 687 0.68 18.58 15.40
N THR A 688 0.05 18.51 16.57
CA THR A 688 -0.02 19.59 17.58
C THR A 688 0.22 19.03 18.99
N VAL A 689 1.03 19.71 19.80
CA VAL A 689 1.08 19.46 21.26
C VAL A 689 0.25 20.50 22.01
N LEU A 690 -0.62 20.06 22.92
CA LEU A 690 -1.54 20.90 23.70
C LEU A 690 -1.17 20.89 25.20
N LYS A 691 -0.89 22.06 25.80
CA LYS A 691 -0.63 22.19 27.25
C LYS A 691 -1.92 22.43 28.04
N ILE A 692 -2.37 21.43 28.78
CA ILE A 692 -3.62 21.40 29.54
C ILE A 692 -3.36 21.64 31.04
N ASP A 693 -4.13 22.52 31.68
CA ASP A 693 -4.12 22.72 33.13
C ASP A 693 -5.05 21.68 33.81
N PRO A 694 -4.53 20.62 34.47
CA PRO A 694 -5.38 19.63 35.11
C PRO A 694 -6.13 20.18 36.34
N SER A 695 -5.75 21.35 36.88
CA SER A 695 -6.46 22.01 37.99
C SER A 695 -7.66 22.84 37.52
N ALA A 696 -7.75 23.16 36.22
CA ALA A 696 -8.81 23.99 35.66
C ALA A 696 -10.22 23.37 35.88
N PRO A 697 -11.27 24.21 36.06
CA PRO A 697 -12.65 23.73 36.19
C PRO A 697 -13.12 23.01 34.91
N GLY A 698 -13.52 21.74 35.04
CA GLY A 698 -14.11 20.97 33.94
C GLY A 698 -15.61 21.21 33.72
N PRO A 699 -16.27 20.44 32.82
CA PRO A 699 -15.74 19.22 32.18
C PRO A 699 -14.75 19.49 31.04
N ASP A 700 -14.92 20.60 30.32
CA ASP A 700 -14.03 21.00 29.21
C ASP A 700 -12.88 21.87 29.71
N VAL A 701 -11.65 21.58 29.30
CA VAL A 701 -10.44 22.36 29.60
C VAL A 701 -9.79 22.81 28.29
N VAL A 702 -9.67 24.11 28.10
CA VAL A 702 -9.00 24.72 26.94
C VAL A 702 -7.49 24.70 27.15
N ALA A 703 -6.74 24.36 26.09
CA ALA A 703 -5.28 24.40 26.09
C ALA A 703 -4.75 25.81 26.45
N SER A 704 -3.85 25.86 27.44
CA SER A 704 -3.18 27.08 27.87
C SER A 704 -2.13 27.56 26.87
N GLN A 705 -1.55 26.63 26.10
CA GLN A 705 -0.65 26.87 24.96
C GLN A 705 -0.78 25.69 23.96
N GLU A 706 -0.55 25.97 22.68
CA GLU A 706 -0.41 24.96 21.62
C GLU A 706 0.94 25.15 20.89
N TRP A 707 1.48 24.07 20.33
CA TRP A 707 2.60 24.11 19.39
C TRP A 707 2.27 23.25 18.17
N ASP A 708 2.33 23.84 16.99
CA ASP A 708 2.16 23.16 15.71
C ASP A 708 3.52 22.59 15.26
N LEU A 709 3.59 21.27 15.15
CA LEU A 709 4.79 20.51 14.76
C LEU A 709 4.72 20.01 13.31
N THR A 710 3.59 20.20 12.61
CA THR A 710 3.31 19.66 11.27
C THR A 710 4.40 20.02 10.26
N GLY A 711 4.93 21.25 10.31
CA GLY A 711 6.02 21.71 9.44
C GLY A 711 7.44 21.41 9.92
N LEU A 712 7.60 20.61 10.98
CA LEU A 712 8.89 20.23 11.60
C LEU A 712 9.11 18.71 11.63
N LEU A 713 8.13 17.93 11.16
CA LEU A 713 8.11 16.48 11.07
C LEU A 713 8.11 16.04 9.58
N PRO A 714 8.26 14.75 9.26
CA PRO A 714 7.96 14.23 7.93
C PRO A 714 6.52 14.56 7.50
N ALA A 715 6.30 14.63 6.18
CA ALA A 715 4.95 14.70 5.63
C ALA A 715 4.36 13.29 5.64
N VAL A 716 3.23 13.12 6.34
CA VAL A 716 2.56 11.84 6.61
C VAL A 716 1.05 12.00 6.41
N GLY A 717 0.30 10.90 6.43
CA GLY A 717 -1.16 10.91 6.33
C GLY A 717 -1.88 11.75 7.39
N ALA A 718 -3.20 11.88 7.26
CA ALA A 718 -4.04 12.60 8.24
C ALA A 718 -4.54 11.72 9.39
N ASN A 719 -4.29 10.41 9.32
CA ASN A 719 -4.48 9.37 10.35
C ASN A 719 -3.20 8.50 10.42
N LEU A 720 -2.03 9.15 10.49
CA LEU A 720 -0.70 8.52 10.48
C LEU A 720 0.33 9.44 11.21
N GLY A 721 -0.14 10.28 12.13
CA GLY A 721 0.59 11.45 12.62
C GLY A 721 1.36 11.22 13.91
N VAL A 722 1.28 12.19 14.82
CA VAL A 722 1.92 12.14 16.15
C VAL A 722 1.05 11.40 17.16
N GLU A 723 1.38 10.14 17.36
CA GLU A 723 0.65 9.21 18.24
C GLU A 723 1.14 9.23 19.68
N ALA A 724 2.39 9.62 19.92
CA ALA A 724 2.96 9.63 21.27
C ALA A 724 3.54 11.00 21.66
N VAL A 725 3.49 11.33 22.96
CA VAL A 725 4.30 12.40 23.55
C VAL A 725 4.79 11.97 24.93
N GLU A 726 6.07 12.21 25.21
CA GLU A 726 6.68 12.00 26.53
C GLU A 726 7.60 13.16 26.92
N TRP A 727 7.57 13.59 28.18
CA TRP A 727 8.38 14.67 28.71
C TRP A 727 9.55 14.13 29.54
N ILE A 728 10.78 14.53 29.18
CA ILE A 728 11.99 14.11 29.91
C ILE A 728 12.73 15.35 30.43
N PRO A 729 13.03 15.43 31.74
CA PRO A 729 13.67 16.61 32.34
C PRO A 729 15.12 16.83 31.85
N ASP A 730 15.52 18.09 31.80
CA ASP A 730 16.90 18.53 31.47
C ASP A 730 17.95 17.84 32.35
N THR A 731 17.61 17.49 33.59
CA THR A 731 18.49 16.81 34.55
C THR A 731 18.79 15.35 34.19
N VAL A 732 18.03 14.76 33.27
CA VAL A 732 18.31 13.46 32.63
C VAL A 732 18.98 13.70 31.28
N LEU A 733 18.45 14.60 30.45
CA LEU A 733 18.87 14.77 29.06
C LEU A 733 20.25 15.42 28.89
N ALA A 734 20.66 16.34 29.78
CA ALA A 734 21.88 17.14 29.60
C ALA A 734 23.15 16.27 29.66
N GLY A 735 23.75 16.02 28.49
CA GLY A 735 24.89 15.11 28.33
C GLY A 735 24.53 13.66 27.93
N ALA A 736 23.24 13.30 27.91
CA ALA A 736 22.74 11.99 27.52
C ALA A 736 22.04 12.00 26.15
N LEU A 737 21.28 13.06 25.83
CA LEU A 737 20.76 13.29 24.48
C LEU A 737 21.84 13.90 23.58
N PHE A 738 21.87 13.50 22.32
CA PHE A 738 22.64 14.17 21.26
C PHE A 738 21.73 15.19 20.56
N ASP A 739 22.26 16.38 20.28
CA ASP A 739 21.56 17.50 19.64
C ASP A 739 22.09 17.63 18.20
N ASP A 740 21.25 17.24 17.24
CA ASP A 740 21.55 17.20 15.80
C ASP A 740 21.77 18.60 15.22
N THR A 741 21.15 19.62 15.82
CA THR A 741 21.27 21.02 15.40
C THR A 741 22.67 21.58 15.70
N SER A 742 23.34 21.12 16.77
CA SER A 742 24.70 21.53 17.11
C SER A 742 25.78 20.49 16.84
N GLY A 743 25.42 19.22 16.59
CA GLY A 743 26.36 18.11 16.38
C GLY A 743 27.13 17.74 17.65
N ALA A 744 26.50 17.85 18.81
CA ALA A 744 27.10 17.64 20.13
C ALA A 744 26.05 17.20 21.15
N VAL A 745 26.47 16.80 22.36
CA VAL A 745 25.52 16.55 23.45
C VAL A 745 24.63 17.76 23.74
N TYR A 746 23.37 17.48 24.06
CA TYR A 746 22.35 18.45 24.42
C TYR A 746 22.78 19.32 25.61
N ASP A 747 22.59 20.63 25.46
CA ASP A 747 22.85 21.66 26.46
C ASP A 747 21.61 22.56 26.56
N PRO A 748 20.83 22.48 27.67
CA PRO A 748 19.62 23.28 27.86
C PRO A 748 19.83 24.80 27.67
N ALA A 749 21.04 25.30 27.89
CA ALA A 749 21.36 26.72 27.70
C ALA A 749 21.29 27.18 26.22
N ARG A 750 21.22 26.26 25.26
CA ARG A 750 20.98 26.56 23.83
C ARG A 750 19.51 26.87 23.50
N TYR A 751 18.57 26.43 24.34
CA TYR A 751 17.13 26.51 24.09
C TYR A 751 16.41 27.41 25.13
N PRO A 752 16.72 28.73 25.16
CA PRO A 752 16.23 29.64 26.20
C PRO A 752 14.74 29.95 26.06
N GLY A 753 13.90 29.26 26.85
CA GLY A 753 12.45 29.48 26.89
C GLY A 753 11.61 28.21 26.78
N HIS A 754 12.24 27.05 26.60
CA HIS A 754 11.57 25.76 26.40
C HIS A 754 10.97 25.13 27.68
N GLY A 755 11.51 25.45 28.87
CA GLY A 755 11.11 24.86 30.14
C GLY A 755 12.31 24.38 30.96
N ASP A 756 12.17 23.18 31.53
CA ASP A 756 13.17 22.42 32.28
C ASP A 756 13.26 20.95 31.82
N GLY A 757 12.94 20.70 30.54
CA GLY A 757 12.93 19.39 29.90
C GLY A 757 12.29 19.41 28.50
N LEU A 758 12.62 18.43 27.66
CA LEU A 758 12.13 18.33 26.28
C LEU A 758 10.91 17.40 26.16
N PHE A 759 10.16 17.57 25.09
CA PHE A 759 9.02 16.74 24.72
C PHE A 759 9.41 15.87 23.52
N PHE A 760 9.53 14.56 23.73
CA PHE A 760 9.70 13.57 22.68
C PHE A 760 8.33 13.26 22.09
N VAL A 761 8.22 13.13 20.77
CA VAL A 761 6.99 12.67 20.10
C VAL A 761 7.29 11.49 19.19
N GLY A 762 6.40 10.49 19.19
CA GLY A 762 6.42 9.36 18.25
C GLY A 762 5.53 9.65 17.06
N VAL A 763 5.86 9.11 15.89
CA VAL A 763 5.08 9.23 14.66
C VAL A 763 4.69 7.84 14.14
N GLU A 764 3.44 7.69 13.68
CA GLU A 764 2.91 6.43 13.15
C GLU A 764 3.62 6.00 11.87
N ASP A 765 3.49 6.78 10.78
CA ASP A 765 3.92 6.47 9.40
C ASP A 765 5.41 6.14 9.23
N THR A 766 6.24 6.56 10.20
CA THR A 766 7.70 6.55 10.05
C THR A 766 8.44 5.82 11.18
N GLY A 767 7.72 5.38 12.22
CA GLY A 767 8.31 4.90 13.47
C GLY A 767 9.25 5.89 14.18
N GLY A 768 9.37 7.12 13.71
CA GLY A 768 10.38 8.07 14.18
C GLY A 768 10.03 8.70 15.53
N VAL A 769 11.06 8.92 16.35
CA VAL A 769 10.94 9.63 17.65
C VAL A 769 11.70 10.97 17.59
N TYR A 770 11.01 12.07 17.89
CA TYR A 770 11.50 13.43 17.65
C TYR A 770 11.49 14.26 18.93
N ALA A 771 12.64 14.76 19.37
CA ALA A 771 12.77 15.54 20.61
C ALA A 771 12.61 17.04 20.35
N PHE A 772 11.61 17.69 20.98
CA PHE A 772 11.30 19.10 20.80
C PHE A 772 11.49 19.97 22.05
N ALA A 773 12.08 21.14 21.83
CA ALA A 773 12.08 22.27 22.75
C ALA A 773 10.85 23.16 22.49
N LEU A 774 9.85 23.09 23.36
CA LEU A 774 8.56 23.80 23.21
C LEU A 774 8.57 25.15 23.95
N ASN A 775 8.78 26.25 23.23
CA ASN A 775 8.98 27.56 23.84
C ASN A 775 7.68 28.23 24.28
N ALA A 776 7.74 29.00 25.38
CA ALA A 776 6.61 29.74 25.94
C ALA A 776 6.04 30.89 25.07
N ASP A 777 6.47 31.04 23.82
CA ASP A 777 5.88 31.93 22.82
C ASP A 777 5.08 31.19 21.72
N GLY A 778 4.99 29.86 21.81
CA GLY A 778 4.31 29.00 20.83
C GLY A 778 5.22 28.51 19.69
N SER A 779 6.51 28.86 19.69
CA SER A 779 7.48 28.26 18.77
C SER A 779 8.03 26.93 19.31
N ALA A 780 8.23 25.96 18.42
CA ALA A 780 8.93 24.71 18.71
C ALA A 780 10.27 24.67 17.97
N ALA A 781 11.25 23.94 18.51
CA ALA A 781 12.50 23.63 17.84
C ALA A 781 12.83 22.15 17.99
N LEU A 782 13.05 21.46 16.87
CA LEU A 782 13.57 20.09 16.85
C LEU A 782 15.01 20.09 17.39
N VAL A 783 15.30 19.17 18.30
CA VAL A 783 16.60 19.01 18.97
C VAL A 783 17.31 17.77 18.46
N ALA A 784 16.58 16.65 18.34
CA ALA A 784 17.11 15.36 17.93
C ALA A 784 16.04 14.53 17.21
N THR A 785 16.47 13.70 16.26
CA THR A 785 15.66 12.62 15.68
C THR A 785 16.28 11.27 16.04
N ILE A 786 15.45 10.31 16.45
CA ILE A 786 15.83 8.95 16.80
C ILE A 786 14.99 7.99 15.96
N ASP A 787 15.66 7.12 15.22
CA ASP A 787 15.08 5.91 14.62
C ASP A 787 15.16 4.78 15.67
N PRO A 788 14.05 4.23 16.18
CA PRO A 788 14.04 3.13 17.14
C PRO A 788 14.09 1.74 16.50
N GLY A 789 14.05 1.62 15.17
CA GLY A 789 13.91 0.34 14.46
C GLY A 789 12.52 -0.28 14.57
N LEU A 790 11.46 0.54 14.60
CA LEU A 790 10.05 0.13 14.64
C LEU A 790 9.33 0.63 13.38
N ALA A 791 8.27 -0.05 12.95
CA ALA A 791 7.45 0.39 11.81
C ALA A 791 6.60 1.63 12.15
N GLY A 792 6.08 1.70 13.38
CA GLY A 792 5.38 2.86 13.95
C GLY A 792 5.73 3.05 15.43
N VAL A 793 5.32 4.17 16.04
CA VAL A 793 5.45 4.41 17.48
C VAL A 793 4.18 5.04 18.05
N MET A 794 3.34 4.20 18.63
CA MET A 794 2.04 4.57 19.19
C MET A 794 2.12 4.95 20.68
N ALA A 795 3.20 4.62 21.40
CA ALA A 795 3.41 5.09 22.78
C ALA A 795 4.88 5.33 23.15
N LEU A 796 5.11 6.21 24.12
CA LEU A 796 6.43 6.55 24.70
C LEU A 796 6.34 6.58 26.24
N ASP A 797 7.38 6.10 26.94
CA ASP A 797 7.52 6.18 28.41
C ASP A 797 8.99 6.30 28.83
N HIS A 798 9.34 7.29 29.66
CA HIS A 798 10.67 7.43 30.21
C HIS A 798 10.82 6.64 31.52
N ASP A 799 11.34 5.43 31.38
CA ASP A 799 11.59 4.49 32.46
C ASP A 799 12.76 4.94 33.34
N SER A 800 12.43 5.79 34.32
CA SER A 800 13.33 6.31 35.36
C SER A 800 14.02 5.26 36.24
N VAL A 801 13.72 3.96 36.09
CA VAL A 801 14.36 2.85 36.82
C VAL A 801 15.42 2.15 35.99
N LEU A 802 15.21 2.01 34.67
CA LEU A 802 16.22 1.50 33.73
C LEU A 802 17.12 2.62 33.19
N GLY A 803 16.62 3.85 33.11
CA GLY A 803 17.29 4.98 32.45
C GLY A 803 17.17 4.93 30.92
N VAL A 804 16.04 4.44 30.41
CA VAL A 804 15.74 4.34 28.97
C VAL A 804 14.46 5.10 28.62
N LEU A 805 14.36 5.56 27.38
CA LEU A 805 13.07 5.87 26.77
C LEU A 805 12.55 4.59 26.12
N TRP A 806 11.34 4.17 26.45
CA TRP A 806 10.62 3.17 25.67
C TRP A 806 9.93 3.85 24.49
N ALA A 807 10.01 3.24 23.32
CA ALA A 807 9.05 3.41 22.24
C ALA A 807 8.29 2.10 22.07
N VAL A 808 6.96 2.16 21.96
CA VAL A 808 6.10 0.97 21.86
C VAL A 808 5.18 1.12 20.66
N CYS A 809 4.96 0.00 19.99
CA CYS A 809 4.20 -0.10 18.77
C CYS A 809 3.08 -1.17 18.92
N ASP A 810 2.09 -1.11 18.03
CA ASP A 810 0.77 -1.75 18.07
C ASP A 810 0.75 -3.22 17.56
N ASP A 811 -0.39 -3.77 17.12
CA ASP A 811 -0.41 -5.09 16.49
C ASP A 811 0.19 -5.16 15.07
N GLY A 812 0.23 -4.06 14.30
CA GLY A 812 0.87 -4.00 12.99
C GLY A 812 2.34 -4.45 13.00
N CYS A 813 3.06 -4.16 14.08
CA CYS A 813 4.45 -4.58 14.31
C CYS A 813 4.61 -5.71 15.36
N GLY A 814 3.52 -6.40 15.70
CA GLY A 814 3.56 -7.53 16.65
C GLY A 814 3.67 -7.14 18.13
N GLY A 815 3.33 -5.91 18.51
CA GLY A 815 3.49 -5.37 19.87
C GLY A 815 4.95 -5.17 20.26
N THR A 816 5.80 -4.86 19.29
CA THR A 816 7.24 -4.71 19.51
C THR A 816 7.55 -3.38 20.19
N ALA A 817 8.49 -3.39 21.13
CA ALA A 817 8.96 -2.22 21.85
C ALA A 817 10.47 -2.04 21.69
N ALA A 818 10.93 -0.80 21.56
CA ALA A 818 12.34 -0.44 21.58
C ALA A 818 12.72 0.17 22.93
N GLN A 819 13.77 -0.34 23.56
CA GLN A 819 14.47 0.32 24.65
C GLN A 819 15.57 1.22 24.08
N ILE A 820 15.47 2.52 24.31
CA ILE A 820 16.38 3.54 23.77
C ILE A 820 17.24 4.10 24.90
N VAL A 821 18.53 3.74 24.90
CA VAL A 821 19.54 4.26 25.83
C VAL A 821 20.18 5.52 25.26
N LEU A 822 19.82 6.68 25.82
CA LEU A 822 20.40 7.97 25.46
C LEU A 822 21.85 8.08 25.99
N ASN A 823 22.82 7.89 25.09
CA ASN A 823 24.23 7.67 25.42
C ASN A 823 25.18 8.86 25.10
N GLY A 824 24.63 9.98 24.64
CA GLY A 824 25.36 11.21 24.28
C GLY A 824 25.98 11.23 22.88
N THR A 825 25.59 10.30 22.00
CA THR A 825 26.10 10.19 20.62
C THR A 825 24.98 10.22 19.57
N ASP A 826 25.36 10.39 18.30
CA ASP A 826 24.49 10.32 17.11
C ASP A 826 23.86 8.92 16.87
N ARG A 827 24.08 7.98 17.78
CA ARG A 827 23.60 6.59 17.74
C ARG A 827 23.27 6.13 19.17
N PRO A 828 22.03 6.36 19.66
CA PRO A 828 21.59 5.75 20.92
C PRO A 828 21.73 4.22 20.86
N GLU A 829 21.91 3.58 22.01
CA GLU A 829 21.95 2.11 22.07
C GLU A 829 20.50 1.62 22.15
N ILE A 830 20.11 0.80 21.18
CA ILE A 830 18.73 0.34 20.97
C ILE A 830 18.66 -1.17 21.23
N SER A 831 17.59 -1.62 21.87
CA SER A 831 17.25 -3.05 21.97
C SER A 831 15.77 -3.24 21.69
N LEU A 832 15.45 -4.02 20.66
CA LEU A 832 14.09 -4.43 20.36
C LEU A 832 13.64 -5.55 21.30
N VAL A 833 12.39 -5.51 21.73
CA VAL A 833 11.82 -6.38 22.76
C VAL A 833 10.37 -6.70 22.41
N ALA A 834 10.04 -7.98 22.33
CA ALA A 834 8.68 -8.44 22.08
C ALA A 834 7.75 -8.17 23.28
N ARG A 835 6.44 -8.00 23.02
CA ARG A 835 5.38 -7.96 24.03
C ARG A 835 5.42 -9.17 25.00
N PRO A 836 4.83 -9.07 26.20
CA PRO A 836 4.73 -10.20 27.14
C PRO A 836 4.15 -11.46 26.48
N GLY A 837 4.75 -12.63 26.74
CA GLY A 837 4.46 -13.86 25.96
C GLY A 837 3.04 -14.45 26.08
N GLU A 838 2.20 -13.99 27.01
CA GLU A 838 0.77 -14.32 27.08
C GLU A 838 -0.14 -13.13 26.69
N MET A 839 0.44 -11.99 26.26
CA MET A 839 -0.28 -10.84 25.77
C MET A 839 -0.73 -11.07 24.30
N PRO A 840 -2.03 -10.92 23.99
CA PRO A 840 -2.52 -10.93 22.62
C PRO A 840 -1.83 -9.86 21.75
N ASN A 841 -1.76 -10.09 20.45
CA ASN A 841 -1.57 -8.99 19.50
C ASN A 841 -2.91 -8.24 19.43
N VAL A 842 -2.88 -6.95 19.76
CA VAL A 842 -4.00 -6.00 19.71
C VAL A 842 -3.43 -4.58 19.55
N ASN A 843 -4.21 -3.64 19.01
CA ASN A 843 -3.79 -2.25 18.89
C ASN A 843 -3.54 -1.61 20.27
N ASN A 844 -2.29 -1.34 20.64
CA ASN A 844 -1.93 -0.75 21.94
C ASN A 844 -1.36 0.67 21.77
N GLU A 845 -2.22 1.68 21.89
CA GLU A 845 -1.88 3.10 21.73
C GLU A 845 -1.44 3.76 23.06
N GLY A 846 -1.32 3.00 24.15
CA GLY A 846 -0.81 3.51 25.42
C GLY A 846 0.12 2.53 26.11
N PHE A 847 1.22 3.03 26.67
CA PHE A 847 2.16 2.26 27.48
C PHE A 847 2.76 3.13 28.58
N ALA A 848 2.95 2.58 29.80
CA ALA A 848 3.72 3.25 30.83
C ALA A 848 4.37 2.28 31.84
N THR A 849 5.49 2.67 32.46
CA THR A 849 6.24 1.87 33.45
C THR A 849 6.13 2.40 34.87
N ALA A 850 6.09 1.49 35.86
CA ALA A 850 6.01 1.90 37.25
C ALA A 850 7.35 2.40 37.81
N PRO A 851 7.32 3.40 38.72
CA PRO A 851 8.49 3.79 39.50
C PRO A 851 8.93 2.68 40.47
N ALA A 852 10.21 2.68 40.85
CA ALA A 852 10.80 1.72 41.78
C ALA A 852 10.13 1.66 43.17
N SER A 853 9.30 2.64 43.53
CA SER A 853 8.48 2.63 44.76
C SER A 853 7.36 1.57 44.74
N LEU A 854 7.00 1.05 43.56
CA LEU A 854 5.99 0.00 43.37
C LEU A 854 6.60 -1.41 43.18
N THR A 855 7.93 -1.56 43.24
CA THR A 855 8.60 -2.86 43.08
C THR A 855 8.18 -3.87 44.17
N ARG A 856 7.80 -5.08 43.74
CA ARG A 856 7.43 -6.25 44.54
C ARG A 856 8.13 -7.49 43.99
N ASP A 857 8.84 -8.21 44.86
CA ASP A 857 9.46 -9.51 44.55
C ASP A 857 10.31 -9.54 43.25
N GLY A 858 10.99 -8.42 42.95
CA GLY A 858 11.86 -8.25 41.77
C GLY A 858 11.15 -7.75 40.51
N GLN A 859 9.82 -7.66 40.52
CA GLN A 859 9.01 -7.10 39.44
C GLN A 859 8.38 -5.77 39.86
N ARG A 860 7.88 -5.01 38.91
CA ARG A 860 7.06 -3.81 39.07
C ARG A 860 5.98 -3.80 37.97
N PRO A 861 4.88 -3.07 38.12
CA PRO A 861 3.91 -2.93 37.04
C PRO A 861 4.52 -2.30 35.78
N ALA A 862 4.06 -2.78 34.63
CA ALA A 862 3.95 -1.98 33.41
C ALA A 862 2.49 -2.06 32.94
N TRP A 863 2.00 -0.99 32.33
CA TRP A 863 0.63 -0.88 31.86
C TRP A 863 0.58 -0.70 30.34
N TRP A 864 -0.46 -1.23 29.73
CA TRP A 864 -0.81 -1.01 28.32
C TRP A 864 -2.26 -0.58 28.22
N PHE A 865 -2.56 0.28 27.24
CA PHE A 865 -3.90 0.72 26.90
C PHE A 865 -4.19 0.31 25.45
N GLN A 866 -5.39 -0.22 25.21
CA GLN A 866 -5.80 -0.76 23.91
C GLN A 866 -7.04 -0.05 23.39
N ASP A 867 -6.96 0.38 22.14
CA ASP A 867 -8.04 0.98 21.37
C ASP A 867 -9.13 -0.03 20.96
N GLY A 868 -10.27 0.49 20.52
CA GLY A 868 -11.40 -0.21 19.91
C GLY A 868 -12.27 -0.98 20.91
N VAL A 869 -11.90 -0.97 22.20
CA VAL A 869 -12.55 -1.81 23.21
C VAL A 869 -12.90 -1.04 24.50
N THR A 870 -14.16 -1.20 24.92
CA THR A 870 -14.67 -0.56 26.15
C THR A 870 -14.44 -1.38 27.43
N SER A 871 -13.85 -2.58 27.35
CA SER A 871 -13.55 -3.39 28.53
C SER A 871 -12.35 -4.29 28.32
N GLY A 872 -11.42 -4.20 29.26
CA GLY A 872 -10.10 -4.81 29.18
C GLY A 872 -9.13 -4.00 28.32
N SER A 873 -9.40 -2.71 28.06
CA SER A 873 -8.45 -1.83 27.37
C SER A 873 -7.20 -1.59 28.23
N LEU A 874 -7.36 -1.39 29.54
CA LEU A 874 -6.25 -1.17 30.46
C LEU A 874 -5.74 -2.49 31.04
N ARG A 875 -4.51 -2.87 30.67
CA ARG A 875 -3.84 -4.09 31.14
C ARG A 875 -2.65 -3.76 32.03
N MET A 876 -2.30 -4.71 32.90
CA MET A 876 -1.06 -4.70 33.67
C MET A 876 -0.26 -5.98 33.43
N GLY A 877 1.04 -5.84 33.23
CA GLY A 877 2.03 -6.93 33.25
C GLY A 877 3.14 -6.67 34.28
N GLY A 878 4.04 -7.64 34.44
CA GLY A 878 5.25 -7.46 35.24
C GLY A 878 6.44 -7.06 34.37
N LEU A 879 7.13 -5.98 34.75
CA LEU A 879 8.43 -5.58 34.23
C LEU A 879 9.49 -5.78 35.32
N THR A 880 10.68 -6.25 34.98
CA THR A 880 11.76 -6.44 35.96
C THR A 880 12.28 -5.10 36.47
N ALA A 881 12.56 -5.03 37.77
CA ALA A 881 13.30 -3.90 38.34
C ALA A 881 14.81 -4.14 38.14
N ALA A 882 15.56 -3.11 37.75
CA ALA A 882 17.01 -3.19 37.60
C ALA A 882 17.68 -3.83 38.83
N ASP A 883 18.72 -4.65 38.61
CA ASP A 883 19.36 -5.47 39.63
C ASP A 883 19.71 -4.67 40.90
N VAL A 884 18.93 -4.88 41.97
CA VAL A 884 19.30 -4.46 43.31
C VAL A 884 20.39 -5.40 43.78
N VAL A 885 21.63 -5.09 43.41
CA VAL A 885 22.83 -5.84 43.80
C VAL A 885 22.94 -5.86 45.33
N ASP A 886 22.46 -6.94 45.94
CA ASP A 886 22.68 -7.20 47.36
C ASP A 886 24.20 -7.35 47.59
N PRO A 887 24.84 -6.51 48.43
CA PRO A 887 26.27 -6.60 48.69
C PRO A 887 26.74 -7.88 49.42
N ALA A 888 25.88 -8.91 49.56
CA ALA A 888 26.08 -10.06 50.42
C ALA A 888 26.04 -11.46 49.76
N ASP A 889 25.70 -11.63 48.46
CA ASP A 889 25.65 -12.97 47.82
C ASP A 889 26.83 -13.27 46.86
N PRO A 890 27.75 -14.21 47.18
CA PRO A 890 28.94 -14.49 46.39
C PRO A 890 28.77 -15.70 45.43
N ALA A 891 27.94 -15.58 44.38
CA ALA A 891 27.46 -16.75 43.62
C ALA A 891 27.54 -16.75 42.07
N VAL A 892 28.30 -15.88 41.40
CA VAL A 892 28.54 -15.98 39.93
C VAL A 892 30.04 -15.96 39.57
N PRO A 893 30.58 -17.02 38.91
CA PRO A 893 31.97 -17.05 38.46
C PRO A 893 32.13 -16.96 36.93
N GLY A 894 32.72 -15.88 36.38
CA GLY A 894 33.25 -15.96 35.01
C GLY A 894 33.38 -14.71 34.11
N VAL A 895 33.82 -13.54 34.60
CA VAL A 895 34.27 -12.43 33.71
C VAL A 895 35.67 -11.94 34.14
N PRO A 896 36.63 -11.69 33.23
CA PRO A 896 37.95 -11.16 33.58
C PRO A 896 37.90 -9.66 33.90
N ALA A 897 38.47 -9.24 35.04
CA ALA A 897 38.49 -7.84 35.43
C ALA A 897 39.49 -6.99 34.60
N ALA A 898 39.01 -5.86 34.08
CA ALA A 898 39.84 -4.84 33.43
C ALA A 898 40.71 -4.06 34.46
N PRO A 899 41.85 -3.46 34.04
CA PRO A 899 42.83 -2.89 34.98
C PRO A 899 42.40 -1.52 35.54
N GLY A 900 42.09 -1.49 36.85
CA GLY A 900 41.69 -0.26 37.56
C GLY A 900 42.80 0.80 37.67
N THR A 901 42.41 2.06 37.55
CA THR A 901 43.26 3.24 37.77
C THR A 901 43.41 3.57 39.27
N THR A 902 44.55 4.17 39.66
CA THR A 902 44.91 4.37 41.07
C THR A 902 44.28 5.61 41.72
N PRO A 903 43.60 5.49 42.87
CA PRO A 903 43.29 6.62 43.76
C PRO A 903 44.54 7.19 44.47
N PRO A 904 44.45 8.39 45.08
CA PRO A 904 45.62 9.12 45.59
C PRO A 904 46.14 8.66 46.97
N VAL A 905 47.40 9.05 47.24
CA VAL A 905 48.18 8.68 48.43
C VAL A 905 47.64 9.28 49.74
N THR A 906 47.67 8.47 50.80
CA THR A 906 47.82 8.95 52.19
C THR A 906 49.01 8.24 52.86
N ASP A 907 49.70 8.93 53.77
CA ASP A 907 51.02 8.54 54.28
C ASP A 907 50.95 7.85 55.66
N ALA A 908 51.52 6.64 55.75
CA ALA A 908 51.75 5.89 56.99
C ALA A 908 52.86 4.84 56.80
N GLY A 909 54.11 5.28 56.69
CA GLY A 909 55.23 4.39 56.33
C GLY A 909 55.75 3.42 57.42
N ALA A 910 56.18 2.22 57.00
CA ALA A 910 57.14 1.38 57.74
C ALA A 910 57.92 0.38 56.83
N THR A 911 59.22 0.61 56.69
CA THR A 911 60.31 -0.38 56.44
C THR A 911 60.07 -1.62 55.55
N ILE A 912 60.68 -1.62 54.36
CA ILE A 912 60.99 -2.84 53.56
C ILE A 912 62.31 -3.47 54.04
N PRO A 913 62.42 -4.81 54.07
CA PRO A 913 63.65 -5.53 53.76
C PRO A 913 63.55 -6.37 52.46
N VAL A 914 64.69 -6.64 51.82
CA VAL A 914 64.79 -7.18 50.45
C VAL A 914 65.21 -8.66 50.41
N ALA A 915 64.69 -9.42 49.45
CA ALA A 915 65.31 -10.59 48.80
C ALA A 915 64.73 -10.69 47.37
N GLU A 916 65.46 -10.44 46.27
CA GLU A 916 66.58 -11.18 45.68
C GLU A 916 66.24 -12.62 45.23
N GLY A 917 66.33 -12.88 43.91
CA GLY A 917 66.14 -14.20 43.30
C GLY A 917 66.17 -14.17 41.75
N LEU A 918 67.35 -14.32 41.15
CA LEU A 918 67.53 -14.56 39.68
C LEU A 918 67.27 -16.07 39.37
N ALA A 919 67.16 -16.60 38.15
CA ALA A 919 67.58 -16.22 36.79
C ALA A 919 66.62 -16.93 35.76
N ALA A 920 66.18 -16.38 34.62
CA ALA A 920 66.88 -15.88 33.41
C ALA A 920 67.32 -16.94 32.35
N THR A 921 66.41 -17.30 31.42
CA THR A 921 66.62 -17.75 30.01
C THR A 921 65.30 -17.59 29.23
N GLY A 922 65.21 -17.22 27.94
CA GLY A 922 66.21 -16.66 27.02
C GLY A 922 65.81 -16.80 25.52
N ARG A 923 66.04 -15.73 24.73
CA ARG A 923 65.84 -15.54 23.26
C ARG A 923 64.45 -15.15 22.73
N SER A 924 64.49 -14.39 21.63
CA SER A 924 63.41 -13.76 20.85
C SER A 924 63.41 -14.25 19.40
N PRO A 925 62.42 -13.83 18.58
CA PRO A 925 62.66 -13.42 17.20
C PRO A 925 62.38 -11.91 17.00
N ALA A 926 62.61 -11.38 15.78
CA ALA A 926 62.38 -9.97 15.42
C ALA A 926 62.09 -9.77 13.92
N GLY A 927 61.33 -8.70 13.59
CA GLY A 927 60.95 -8.25 12.24
C GLY A 927 59.55 -7.61 12.31
N ALA A 928 59.37 -6.29 12.18
CA ALA A 928 59.43 -5.47 10.95
C ALA A 928 58.27 -5.81 9.99
N LEU A 929 57.17 -5.04 9.84
CA LEU A 929 56.82 -3.65 10.20
C LEU A 929 57.39 -2.57 9.24
N ALA A 930 56.73 -2.36 8.08
CA ALA A 930 56.69 -1.11 7.29
C ALA A 930 55.70 -1.24 6.09
N ALA A 931 55.21 -0.09 5.56
CA ALA A 931 54.20 0.10 4.49
C ALA A 931 52.73 -0.07 4.93
N LEU A 932 51.76 0.76 4.49
CA LEU A 932 51.77 1.90 3.55
C LEU A 932 50.97 3.09 4.12
N ALA A 933 51.30 4.33 3.72
CA ALA A 933 50.55 5.54 4.06
C ALA A 933 50.82 6.68 3.05
N ALA A 934 49.90 7.65 3.01
CA ALA A 934 49.85 8.84 2.15
C ALA A 934 49.53 8.61 0.65
N GLY A 935 48.48 9.29 0.16
CA GLY A 935 48.01 9.21 -1.23
C GLY A 935 46.75 10.05 -1.49
N MET A 936 46.79 11.37 -1.27
CA MET A 936 45.66 12.27 -1.57
C MET A 936 46.16 13.61 -2.12
N LEU A 937 45.26 14.31 -2.85
CA LEU A 937 45.40 15.59 -3.56
C LEU A 937 46.18 15.61 -4.90
N LEU A 938 45.70 16.52 -5.76
CA LEU A 938 46.26 17.03 -7.03
C LEU A 938 46.22 16.10 -8.27
N LEU A 939 45.09 16.17 -8.98
CA LEU A 939 45.08 16.57 -10.40
C LEU A 939 43.71 17.18 -10.74
N GLY A 940 43.69 18.17 -11.65
CA GLY A 940 42.46 18.82 -12.08
C GLY A 940 42.52 19.27 -13.53
N SER A 941 41.35 19.31 -14.17
CA SER A 941 41.02 20.07 -15.38
C SER A 941 41.93 19.89 -16.61
N ALA A 942 41.54 18.98 -17.50
CA ALA A 942 41.80 19.09 -18.94
C ALA A 942 40.55 18.64 -19.72
N MET A 943 40.30 19.25 -20.88
CA MET A 943 38.99 19.29 -21.55
C MET A 943 39.09 18.80 -23.01
N THR A 944 37.93 18.45 -23.59
CA THR A 944 37.59 18.41 -25.04
C THR A 944 37.94 17.16 -25.87
N ILE A 945 36.96 16.81 -26.74
CA ILE A 945 36.99 15.85 -27.85
C ILE A 945 36.95 14.38 -27.38
N LEU A 946 36.05 13.53 -27.87
CA LEU A 946 35.14 13.65 -29.04
C LEU A 946 33.67 13.54 -28.61
#